data_AF-A0ABD2WYS1-F1
#
_entry.id   AF-A0ABD2WYS1-F1
#
_cell.length_a   1.000
_cell.length_b   1.000
_cell.length_c   1.000
_cell.angle_alpha   90.00
_cell.angle_beta   90.00
_cell.angle_gamma   90.00
#
_symmetry.space_group_name_H-M   'P 1'
#
loop_
_entity.id
_entity.type
_entity.pdbx_description
1 polymer ?
#
loop_
_entity_poly.entity_id
_entity_poly.type
_entity_poly.pdbx_seq_one_letter_code
_entity_poly.pdbx_strand_id
1 'polypeptide(L)'
;MPRSLARWALVLGLVLLLPLFDDKNLAAAKNENYLIGSLCKNHFLRDVYRKIDGAIITSQNERNLDCAVTFQTHSILQRFMLKFDRLQLDCNDHLFIYDGAHSVGSFKADLSCKNTMQGVGAIYTQTNFVTLKYVTDSWGTDSNGFKLVITAVKDPKHACKDFRCTLKEFCIDADLVCDGINHCEDGSDEAASTVCVNTEASTILGIESTWFAVLMVCTVLTMAGLVATAVLCFYRQRVNTTPRHGQHLNNVYGNAQGHPPVSYPSDPELGRAAGSFKCDRRRGGRCRCCCCSFCCWRCLAMLCSRRAFLFTLLLFLLLTNMLYLVLSKSLDFPHRLEHNELLVTPKDFFIGPCLVNTNQTCPDPEVSFFLYTRSNSARGHEIIVTDSGSNLNETHFDPAYPTKIIVHGYNSDMELDSLVDMRSEYLARGPHNVVAVDWHRLAAGPCYPVAVHNVPHVGHCLAQLIERLRAAGSEDLHVIGFSLGAHVPAFTANRLAPYKLPRVTGLDPAMPLFVTVSKHDKLDADDALFVDVLHTNAFVQGKLEPSGHLDFYMNGGVNQPGCWEKRNPFGCSHHRAAEYFAESINSPVGFWGWPCPGFLAYLLGFCPPRYPAILAGDLVDKTRRGFFLVKTKSKSPFAEGPFQINVSSSTTVPVPVLVPS
;
A
#
# COMPACT_ATOMS: atom_id res chain seq x y z
N MET A 1 29.07 -9.76 -36.86
CA MET A 1 28.58 -10.12 -35.50
C MET A 1 27.92 -8.88 -34.87
N PRO A 2 27.05 -9.04 -33.85
CA PRO A 2 25.74 -8.37 -33.88
C PRO A 2 25.62 -7.02 -33.16
N ARG A 3 24.56 -6.28 -33.54
CA ARG A 3 24.15 -4.95 -33.04
C ARG A 3 23.58 -4.96 -31.59
N SER A 4 23.88 -5.96 -30.77
CA SER A 4 23.27 -6.12 -29.43
C SER A 4 23.82 -5.17 -28.37
N LEU A 5 25.14 -4.91 -28.37
CA LEU A 5 25.81 -4.13 -27.31
C LEU A 5 25.35 -2.67 -27.25
N ALA A 6 25.00 -2.05 -28.38
CA ALA A 6 24.58 -0.65 -28.44
C ALA A 6 23.24 -0.36 -27.73
N ARG A 7 22.33 -1.34 -27.65
CA ARG A 7 21.04 -1.17 -26.94
C ARG A 7 21.19 -1.27 -25.42
N TRP A 8 22.06 -2.13 -24.92
CA TRP A 8 22.30 -2.28 -23.48
C TRP A 8 23.04 -1.09 -22.86
N ALA A 9 23.96 -0.46 -23.61
CA ALA A 9 24.59 0.79 -23.17
C ALA A 9 23.60 1.94 -22.95
N LEU A 10 22.56 2.02 -23.79
CA LEU A 10 21.49 3.03 -23.70
C LEU A 10 20.58 2.80 -22.47
N VAL A 11 20.33 1.53 -22.11
CA VAL A 11 19.57 1.18 -20.91
C VAL A 11 20.35 1.49 -19.62
N LEU A 12 21.66 1.17 -19.55
CA LEU A 12 22.48 1.56 -18.39
C LEU A 12 22.65 3.08 -18.26
N GLY A 13 22.74 3.80 -19.38
CA GLY A 13 22.86 5.27 -19.37
C GLY A 13 21.62 5.97 -18.80
N LEU A 14 20.43 5.42 -19.02
CA LEU A 14 19.17 6.03 -18.54
C LEU A 14 18.96 5.86 -17.02
N VAL A 15 19.51 4.80 -16.43
CA VAL A 15 19.41 4.49 -14.98
C VAL A 15 20.37 5.34 -14.13
N LEU A 16 21.38 5.98 -14.75
CA LEU A 16 22.40 6.80 -14.07
C LEU A 16 22.18 8.32 -14.19
N LEU A 17 21.02 8.78 -14.70
CA LEU A 17 20.71 10.20 -14.91
C LEU A 17 19.48 10.72 -14.13
N LEU A 18 18.98 9.95 -13.17
CA LEU A 18 18.10 10.41 -12.09
C LEU A 18 18.83 9.99 -10.79
N PRO A 19 19.39 10.93 -10.01
CA PRO A 19 18.72 12.17 -9.59
C PRO A 19 19.52 13.45 -9.88
N LEU A 20 19.07 14.23 -10.87
CA LEU A 20 19.40 15.66 -11.01
C LEU A 20 18.16 16.45 -11.48
N PHE A 21 17.06 16.33 -10.73
CA PHE A 21 15.90 17.22 -10.86
C PHE A 21 15.41 17.62 -9.47
N ASP A 22 15.89 18.79 -9.05
CA ASP A 22 15.34 19.73 -8.07
C ASP A 22 14.52 19.14 -6.91
N ASP A 23 15.20 18.83 -5.78
CA ASP A 23 14.54 18.60 -4.49
C ASP A 23 13.87 19.89 -4.00
N LYS A 24 12.64 20.11 -4.47
CA LYS A 24 11.73 21.13 -3.95
C LYS A 24 10.36 20.51 -3.71
N ASN A 25 9.91 20.65 -2.46
CA ASN A 25 8.56 20.33 -2.00
C ASN A 25 8.21 18.83 -1.87
N LEU A 26 9.11 18.03 -1.29
CA LEU A 26 8.70 16.87 -0.48
C LEU A 26 8.69 17.22 1.03
N ALA A 27 8.27 18.44 1.36
CA ALA A 27 7.78 18.72 2.69
C ALA A 27 6.44 17.98 2.87
N ALA A 28 6.31 17.18 3.93
CA ALA A 28 5.02 16.63 4.30
C ALA A 28 4.07 17.77 4.65
N ALA A 29 3.03 17.99 3.84
CA ALA A 29 2.00 18.97 4.16
C ALA A 29 1.21 18.45 5.37
N LYS A 30 1.50 19.01 6.55
CA LYS A 30 0.93 18.61 7.85
C LYS A 30 -0.56 18.95 7.97
N ASN A 31 -0.94 20.16 7.58
CA ASN A 31 -2.32 20.66 7.69
C ASN A 31 -3.28 20.19 6.58
N GLU A 32 -4.58 20.20 6.86
CA GLU A 32 -5.65 20.00 5.86
C GLU A 32 -6.21 21.34 5.35
N ASN A 33 -5.99 21.65 4.07
CA ASN A 33 -6.47 22.89 3.44
C ASN A 33 -7.82 22.68 2.72
N TYR A 34 -8.87 23.31 3.24
CA TYR A 34 -10.23 23.27 2.72
C TYR A 34 -10.65 24.60 2.11
N LEU A 35 -11.32 24.56 0.95
CA LEU A 35 -12.01 25.72 0.35
C LEU A 35 -13.51 25.61 0.62
N ILE A 36 -14.14 26.66 1.15
CA ILE A 36 -15.54 26.60 1.57
C ILE A 36 -16.47 26.25 0.39
N GLY A 37 -16.31 26.89 -0.78
CA GLY A 37 -17.06 26.57 -1.99
C GLY A 37 -16.72 25.23 -2.63
N SER A 38 -15.79 24.43 -2.09
CA SER A 38 -15.57 23.02 -2.48
C SER A 38 -16.24 22.05 -1.50
N LEU A 39 -16.24 22.37 -0.20
CA LEU A 39 -17.03 21.66 0.82
C LEU A 39 -18.54 21.74 0.48
N CYS A 40 -18.99 22.93 0.08
CA CYS A 40 -20.42 23.26 0.00
C CYS A 40 -21.11 22.90 -1.32
N LYS A 41 -20.37 22.57 -2.39
CA LYS A 41 -20.95 22.22 -3.71
C LYS A 41 -21.44 20.77 -3.81
N ASN A 42 -20.99 19.90 -2.91
CA ASN A 42 -21.38 18.49 -2.89
C ASN A 42 -22.50 18.27 -1.87
N HIS A 43 -23.76 18.22 -2.32
CA HIS A 43 -24.94 18.04 -1.44
C HIS A 43 -24.81 16.87 -0.44
N PHE A 44 -24.17 15.76 -0.84
CA PHE A 44 -23.93 14.59 0.01
C PHE A 44 -22.91 14.82 1.15
N LEU A 45 -21.97 15.75 0.99
CA LEU A 45 -20.91 16.03 1.97
C LEU A 45 -21.31 17.04 3.04
N ARG A 46 -22.58 17.46 3.05
CA ARG A 46 -23.14 18.54 3.88
C ARG A 46 -23.65 18.03 5.24
N ASP A 47 -24.03 16.76 5.32
CA ASP A 47 -24.64 16.12 6.49
C ASP A 47 -23.69 15.13 7.21
N VAL A 48 -22.42 15.04 6.79
CA VAL A 48 -21.42 14.08 7.31
C VAL A 48 -20.35 14.79 8.14
N TYR A 49 -20.17 14.34 9.38
CA TYR A 49 -19.18 14.89 10.33
C TYR A 49 -17.74 14.55 9.91
N ARG A 50 -16.86 15.56 9.90
CA ARG A 50 -15.43 15.38 9.55
C ARG A 50 -14.55 15.29 10.79
N LYS A 51 -13.91 14.14 11.02
CA LYS A 51 -12.88 14.00 12.06
C LYS A 51 -11.61 14.76 11.63
N ILE A 52 -11.14 15.74 12.42
CA ILE A 52 -9.91 16.52 12.16
C ILE A 52 -9.17 16.88 13.46
N ASP A 53 -7.84 16.99 13.38
CA ASP A 53 -7.01 17.58 14.46
C ASP A 53 -6.51 18.99 14.12
N GLY A 54 -6.17 19.26 12.86
CA GLY A 54 -5.77 20.58 12.37
C GLY A 54 -6.24 20.83 10.94
N ALA A 55 -6.91 21.95 10.70
CA ALA A 55 -7.44 22.30 9.39
C ALA A 55 -7.46 23.82 9.15
N ILE A 56 -7.28 24.21 7.89
CA ILE A 56 -7.41 25.59 7.42
C ILE A 56 -8.59 25.69 6.45
N ILE A 57 -9.62 26.45 6.82
CA ILE A 57 -10.76 26.75 5.95
C ILE A 57 -10.57 28.13 5.33
N THR A 58 -10.59 28.20 4.00
CA THR A 58 -10.44 29.43 3.24
C THR A 58 -11.70 29.72 2.41
N SER A 59 -12.16 30.98 2.45
CA SER A 59 -13.24 31.55 1.64
C SER A 59 -12.71 32.74 0.84
N GLN A 60 -13.10 32.85 -0.44
CA GLN A 60 -12.73 33.95 -1.34
C GLN A 60 -13.87 34.18 -2.36
N ASN A 61 -14.52 35.35 -2.33
CA ASN A 61 -15.54 35.78 -3.32
C ASN A 61 -16.65 34.75 -3.62
N GLU A 62 -17.13 34.05 -2.58
CA GLU A 62 -18.23 33.08 -2.67
C GLU A 62 -19.58 33.80 -2.71
N ARG A 63 -20.55 33.37 -3.54
CA ARG A 63 -21.82 34.09 -3.78
C ARG A 63 -23.03 33.17 -3.81
N ASN A 64 -24.15 33.64 -3.26
CA ASN A 64 -25.41 32.92 -3.08
C ASN A 64 -25.22 31.58 -2.33
N LEU A 65 -24.29 31.54 -1.38
CA LEU A 65 -23.88 30.32 -0.70
C LEU A 65 -24.54 30.23 0.67
N ASP A 66 -25.64 29.47 0.81
CA ASP A 66 -26.03 28.91 2.12
C ASP A 66 -25.35 27.55 2.28
N CYS A 67 -24.50 27.41 3.28
CA CYS A 67 -23.80 26.17 3.58
C CYS A 67 -23.61 25.96 5.08
N ALA A 68 -23.80 24.72 5.55
CA ALA A 68 -23.37 24.26 6.86
C ALA A 68 -22.36 23.12 6.71
N VAL A 69 -21.33 23.10 7.56
CA VAL A 69 -20.30 22.04 7.62
C VAL A 69 -19.96 21.78 9.08
N THR A 70 -19.90 20.50 9.48
CA THR A 70 -19.63 20.09 10.86
C THR A 70 -18.35 19.26 10.97
N PHE A 71 -17.52 19.62 11.95
CA PHE A 71 -16.27 18.96 12.29
C PHE A 71 -16.36 18.32 13.68
N GLN A 72 -15.58 17.26 13.89
CA GLN A 72 -15.49 16.47 15.12
C GLN A 72 -14.02 16.23 15.45
N THR A 73 -13.66 16.20 16.73
CA THR A 73 -12.31 15.79 17.17
C THR A 73 -12.20 14.26 17.26
N HIS A 74 -10.99 13.70 17.12
CA HIS A 74 -10.79 12.24 17.20
C HIS A 74 -11.11 11.65 18.59
N SER A 75 -11.01 12.44 19.66
CA SER A 75 -11.40 12.08 21.02
C SER A 75 -12.47 13.00 21.59
N ILE A 76 -13.37 12.44 22.40
CA ILE A 76 -14.35 13.19 23.20
C ILE A 76 -13.70 14.07 24.31
N LEU A 77 -12.41 13.88 24.59
CA LEU A 77 -11.62 14.69 25.52
C LEU A 77 -10.89 15.86 24.84
N GLN A 78 -11.02 16.00 23.51
CA GLN A 78 -10.60 17.17 22.75
C GLN A 78 -11.79 18.12 22.53
N ARG A 79 -11.48 19.39 22.30
CA ARG A 79 -12.41 20.45 21.86
C ARG A 79 -11.72 21.34 20.84
N PHE A 80 -12.45 22.18 20.12
CA PHE A 80 -11.88 23.01 19.06
C PHE A 80 -11.50 24.41 19.56
N MET A 81 -10.31 24.85 19.18
CA MET A 81 -9.95 26.26 19.06
C MET A 81 -10.13 26.71 17.61
N LEU A 82 -10.73 27.88 17.41
CA LEU A 82 -10.98 28.51 16.12
C LEU A 82 -10.33 29.89 16.11
N LYS A 83 -9.44 30.15 15.15
CA LYS A 83 -8.63 31.38 15.05
C LYS A 83 -8.62 31.88 13.61
N PHE A 84 -8.91 33.16 13.41
CA PHE A 84 -8.86 33.78 12.09
C PHE A 84 -7.48 34.37 11.80
N ASP A 85 -6.89 34.01 10.66
CA ASP A 85 -5.71 34.68 10.09
C ASP A 85 -6.12 35.84 9.16
N ARG A 86 -7.32 35.76 8.59
CA ARG A 86 -7.96 36.80 7.79
C ARG A 86 -9.47 36.72 8.01
N LEU A 87 -10.10 37.87 8.26
CA LEU A 87 -11.56 37.99 8.37
C LEU A 87 -11.98 39.31 7.72
N GLN A 88 -12.60 39.22 6.55
CA GLN A 88 -13.08 40.35 5.75
C GLN A 88 -14.39 39.94 5.07
N LEU A 89 -15.47 39.87 5.85
CA LEU A 89 -16.81 39.52 5.35
C LEU A 89 -17.52 40.77 4.80
N ASP A 90 -18.46 40.57 3.90
CA ASP A 90 -19.42 41.62 3.56
C ASP A 90 -20.37 41.92 4.74
N CYS A 91 -21.13 43.01 4.65
CA CYS A 91 -22.14 43.37 5.65
C CYS A 91 -23.46 42.59 5.52
N ASN A 92 -23.72 41.96 4.37
CA ASN A 92 -24.83 41.04 4.16
C ASN A 92 -24.41 39.57 4.35
N ASP A 93 -23.10 39.28 4.30
CA ASP A 93 -22.51 37.98 4.63
C ASP A 93 -22.57 37.72 6.14
N HIS A 94 -22.87 36.48 6.51
CA HIS A 94 -22.86 36.01 7.89
C HIS A 94 -22.17 34.64 8.02
N LEU A 95 -21.19 34.56 8.93
CA LEU A 95 -20.56 33.31 9.36
C LEU A 95 -20.96 33.02 10.81
N PHE A 96 -21.89 32.07 10.98
CA PHE A 96 -22.35 31.58 12.27
C PHE A 96 -21.50 30.39 12.73
N ILE A 97 -21.10 30.40 14.01
CA ILE A 97 -20.32 29.33 14.65
C ILE A 97 -21.17 28.71 15.76
N TYR A 98 -21.42 27.41 15.70
CA TYR A 98 -22.21 26.66 16.69
C TYR A 98 -21.33 25.68 17.48
N ASP A 99 -21.51 25.64 18.80
CA ASP A 99 -20.82 24.73 19.72
C ASP A 99 -21.57 23.40 19.82
N GLY A 100 -21.44 22.58 18.77
CA GLY A 100 -22.15 21.30 18.67
C GLY A 100 -22.28 20.78 17.24
N ALA A 101 -22.96 19.64 17.10
CA ALA A 101 -23.06 18.88 15.84
C ALA A 101 -24.10 19.43 14.83
N HIS A 102 -24.88 20.46 15.17
CA HIS A 102 -25.97 20.96 14.33
C HIS A 102 -26.02 22.50 14.31
N SER A 103 -26.47 23.08 13.18
CA SER A 103 -26.68 24.52 13.02
C SER A 103 -28.06 24.99 13.51
N VAL A 104 -28.53 24.45 14.64
CA VAL A 104 -29.89 24.68 15.18
C VAL A 104 -29.79 25.12 16.64
N GLY A 105 -30.39 26.26 16.97
CA GLY A 105 -30.35 26.86 18.31
C GLY A 105 -29.50 28.14 18.36
N SER A 106 -29.00 28.49 19.55
CA SER A 106 -28.13 29.64 19.75
C SER A 106 -26.74 29.41 19.17
N PHE A 107 -26.31 30.28 18.25
CA PHE A 107 -24.92 30.34 17.81
C PHE A 107 -24.02 30.88 18.95
N LYS A 108 -22.75 30.46 18.93
CA LYS A 108 -21.69 30.90 19.84
C LYS A 108 -21.06 32.22 19.37
N ALA A 109 -21.01 32.43 18.05
CA ALA A 109 -20.63 33.68 17.42
C ALA A 109 -21.39 33.87 16.10
N ASP A 110 -21.70 35.12 15.78
CA ASP A 110 -22.16 35.59 14.46
C ASP A 110 -21.14 36.64 14.01
N LEU A 111 -20.57 36.45 12.82
CA LEU A 111 -19.50 37.27 12.26
C LEU A 111 -19.92 37.83 10.90
N SER A 112 -19.79 39.15 10.74
CA SER A 112 -20.06 39.90 9.51
C SER A 112 -19.05 41.07 9.41
N CYS A 113 -19.22 42.03 8.49
CA CYS A 113 -18.27 43.13 8.23
C CYS A 113 -17.86 43.98 9.46
N LYS A 114 -18.66 43.96 10.53
CA LYS A 114 -18.39 44.68 11.80
C LYS A 114 -17.31 44.02 12.65
N ASN A 115 -16.99 42.75 12.36
CA ASN A 115 -16.08 41.92 13.15
C ASN A 115 -14.68 41.91 12.52
N THR A 116 -13.69 42.46 13.21
CA THR A 116 -12.28 42.35 12.80
C THR A 116 -11.61 41.18 13.52
N MET A 117 -10.56 40.62 12.91
CA MET A 117 -9.72 39.57 13.52
C MET A 117 -9.33 39.86 14.98
N GLN A 118 -8.95 41.12 15.26
CA GLN A 118 -8.53 41.59 16.58
C GLN A 118 -9.68 41.73 17.58
N GLY A 119 -10.92 41.96 17.11
CA GLY A 119 -12.11 42.02 17.95
C GLY A 119 -12.76 40.65 18.22
N VAL A 120 -12.42 39.63 17.43
CA VAL A 120 -12.94 38.25 17.58
C VAL A 120 -12.00 37.38 18.42
N GLY A 121 -10.68 37.47 18.19
CA GLY A 121 -9.69 36.63 18.87
C GLY A 121 -9.82 35.14 18.55
N ALA A 122 -9.38 34.29 19.48
CA ALA A 122 -9.54 32.84 19.40
C ALA A 122 -10.81 32.37 20.14
N ILE A 123 -11.67 31.63 19.44
CA ILE A 123 -12.94 31.08 19.97
C ILE A 123 -12.71 29.62 20.38
N TYR A 124 -13.15 29.24 21.58
CA TYR A 124 -12.98 27.87 22.11
C TYR A 124 -14.31 27.18 22.33
N THR A 125 -14.54 26.02 21.72
CA THR A 125 -15.73 25.20 21.98
C THR A 125 -15.70 24.58 23.38
N GLN A 126 -16.89 24.18 23.84
CA GLN A 126 -17.08 23.34 25.03
C GLN A 126 -17.27 21.87 24.63
N THR A 127 -17.84 21.62 23.46
CA THR A 127 -18.07 20.28 22.91
C THR A 127 -16.94 19.83 21.98
N ASN A 128 -16.90 18.52 21.72
CA ASN A 128 -15.98 17.86 20.78
C ASN A 128 -16.41 18.01 19.30
N PHE A 129 -17.39 18.88 19.02
CA PHE A 129 -17.94 19.17 17.70
C PHE A 129 -17.94 20.70 17.45
N VAL A 130 -17.85 21.10 16.19
CA VAL A 130 -18.14 22.48 15.79
C VAL A 130 -18.87 22.50 14.46
N THR A 131 -19.97 23.25 14.38
CA THR A 131 -20.69 23.47 13.12
C THR A 131 -20.51 24.91 12.67
N LEU A 132 -20.04 25.09 11.44
CA LEU A 132 -19.93 26.39 10.79
C LEU A 132 -21.06 26.52 9.77
N LYS A 133 -21.87 27.58 9.88
CA LYS A 133 -22.82 27.96 8.82
C LYS A 133 -22.38 29.28 8.18
N TYR A 134 -22.03 29.25 6.91
CA TYR A 134 -21.74 30.45 6.12
C TYR A 134 -22.91 30.74 5.18
N VAL A 135 -23.37 31.98 5.17
CA VAL A 135 -24.47 32.48 4.34
C VAL A 135 -23.97 33.72 3.60
N THR A 136 -23.99 33.70 2.27
CA THR A 136 -23.58 34.84 1.42
C THR A 136 -24.67 35.27 0.44
N ASP A 137 -24.69 36.56 0.09
CA ASP A 137 -25.63 37.11 -0.88
C ASP A 137 -25.09 37.06 -2.34
N SER A 138 -25.77 37.71 -3.28
CA SER A 138 -25.40 37.70 -4.70
C SER A 138 -24.15 38.53 -5.07
N TRP A 139 -23.65 39.34 -4.13
CA TRP A 139 -22.60 40.33 -4.30
C TRP A 139 -21.31 39.88 -3.60
N GLY A 140 -20.16 40.41 -4.04
CA GLY A 140 -18.87 40.01 -3.50
C GLY A 140 -17.71 40.45 -4.37
N THR A 141 -16.55 40.58 -3.74
CA THR A 141 -15.28 41.01 -4.37
C THR A 141 -14.15 40.07 -3.94
N ASP A 142 -13.01 40.12 -4.62
CA ASP A 142 -11.84 39.28 -4.29
C ASP A 142 -11.14 39.69 -2.97
N SER A 143 -11.56 40.81 -2.37
CA SER A 143 -11.20 41.17 -0.98
C SER A 143 -12.06 40.44 0.06
N ASN A 144 -13.23 39.93 -0.30
CA ASN A 144 -14.18 39.37 0.64
C ASN A 144 -13.93 37.87 0.86
N GLY A 145 -13.97 37.46 2.13
CA GLY A 145 -13.71 36.09 2.57
C GLY A 145 -12.97 36.01 3.89
N PHE A 146 -12.47 34.81 4.22
CA PHE A 146 -11.77 34.54 5.47
C PHE A 146 -10.74 33.41 5.32
N LYS A 147 -9.74 33.39 6.20
CA LYS A 147 -8.85 32.24 6.46
C LYS A 147 -8.99 31.90 7.95
N LEU A 148 -9.56 30.74 8.23
CA LEU A 148 -9.87 30.22 9.56
C LEU A 148 -9.02 28.98 9.82
N VAL A 149 -8.18 29.03 10.86
CA VAL A 149 -7.45 27.90 11.41
C VAL A 149 -8.30 27.25 12.50
N ILE A 150 -8.45 25.93 12.45
CA ILE A 150 -9.15 25.12 13.44
C ILE A 150 -8.16 24.10 14.00
N THR A 151 -8.07 24.02 15.33
CA THR A 151 -7.16 23.13 16.06
C THR A 151 -7.94 22.33 17.10
N ALA A 152 -7.76 21.01 17.17
CA ALA A 152 -8.23 20.17 18.26
C ALA A 152 -7.27 20.30 19.46
N VAL A 153 -7.75 20.86 20.56
CA VAL A 153 -6.97 21.12 21.79
C VAL A 153 -7.40 20.18 22.92
N LYS A 154 -6.43 19.71 23.70
CA LYS A 154 -6.59 18.84 24.87
C LYS A 154 -6.33 19.65 26.16
N ASP A 155 -7.21 19.55 27.16
CA ASP A 155 -7.02 20.25 28.43
C ASP A 155 -5.95 19.58 29.34
N PRO A 156 -5.09 20.35 30.03
CA PRO A 156 -3.92 19.85 30.77
C PRO A 156 -4.23 18.98 32.02
N LYS A 157 -5.51 18.70 32.29
CA LYS A 157 -5.93 17.74 33.33
C LYS A 157 -5.77 16.29 32.88
N HIS A 158 -5.59 16.04 31.59
CA HIS A 158 -5.29 14.74 31.01
C HIS A 158 -3.80 14.66 30.64
N ALA A 159 -3.24 13.44 30.58
CA ALA A 159 -1.82 13.24 30.35
C ALA A 159 -1.38 13.78 28.96
N CYS A 160 -0.70 14.92 28.97
CA CYS A 160 -0.18 15.57 27.78
C CYS A 160 1.06 14.81 27.27
N LYS A 161 0.87 13.93 26.28
CA LYS A 161 1.96 13.24 25.57
C LYS A 161 2.51 14.08 24.40
N ASP A 162 1.73 15.06 23.97
CA ASP A 162 1.90 15.82 22.73
C ASP A 162 2.43 17.24 23.03
N PHE A 163 2.47 18.14 22.05
CA PHE A 163 3.05 19.49 22.26
C PHE A 163 2.15 20.40 23.09
N ARG A 164 2.75 21.20 23.99
CA ARG A 164 2.04 22.03 24.98
C ARG A 164 2.28 23.51 24.74
N CYS A 165 1.21 24.24 24.42
CA CYS A 165 1.25 25.69 24.14
C CYS A 165 1.45 26.51 25.43
N THR A 166 2.22 27.59 25.38
CA THR A 166 2.72 28.24 26.61
C THR A 166 1.70 29.17 27.29
N LEU A 167 0.87 29.90 26.53
CA LEU A 167 -0.03 30.93 27.06
C LEU A 167 -1.20 30.38 27.90
N LYS A 168 -1.70 29.18 27.58
CA LYS A 168 -2.90 28.58 28.18
C LYS A 168 -2.74 27.09 28.54
N GLU A 169 -1.52 26.57 28.45
CA GLU A 169 -1.14 25.20 28.86
C GLU A 169 -1.89 24.03 28.18
N PHE A 170 -2.70 24.27 27.16
CA PHE A 170 -3.39 23.24 26.38
C PHE A 170 -2.41 22.50 25.45
N CYS A 171 -2.77 21.27 25.08
CA CYS A 171 -1.95 20.43 24.22
C CYS A 171 -2.57 20.26 22.82
N ILE A 172 -1.72 20.35 21.81
CA ILE A 172 -2.03 20.14 20.38
C ILE A 172 -1.28 18.90 19.89
N ASP A 173 -1.69 18.35 18.76
CA ASP A 173 -1.00 17.19 18.19
C ASP A 173 0.42 17.55 17.73
N ALA A 174 1.35 16.58 17.82
CA ALA A 174 2.76 16.78 17.47
C ALA A 174 2.96 17.01 15.96
N ASP A 175 2.05 16.52 15.12
CA ASP A 175 2.08 16.78 13.68
C ASP A 175 1.70 18.23 13.32
N LEU A 176 1.12 19.02 14.23
CA LEU A 176 0.72 20.42 14.05
C LEU A 176 1.74 21.43 14.60
N VAL A 177 3.01 21.03 14.68
CA VAL A 177 4.11 21.81 15.26
C VAL A 177 5.20 22.01 14.22
N CYS A 178 5.73 23.22 14.07
CA CYS A 178 6.72 23.56 13.03
C CYS A 178 6.20 23.28 11.61
N ASP A 179 5.11 23.94 11.23
CA ASP A 179 4.45 23.81 9.92
C ASP A 179 4.11 25.13 9.20
N GLY A 180 4.40 26.26 9.83
CA GLY A 180 4.14 27.61 9.33
C GLY A 180 2.78 28.19 9.74
N ILE A 181 1.95 27.47 10.51
CA ILE A 181 0.65 27.93 11.01
C ILE A 181 0.63 27.91 12.54
N ASN A 182 0.16 29.00 13.13
CA ASN A 182 0.12 29.18 14.59
C ASN A 182 -1.20 28.63 15.16
N HIS A 183 -1.16 27.35 15.50
CA HIS A 183 -2.16 26.53 16.20
C HIS A 183 -2.19 26.75 17.72
N CYS A 184 -1.13 27.28 18.32
CA CYS A 184 -1.01 27.55 19.76
C CYS A 184 -1.61 28.89 20.23
N GLU A 185 -2.24 29.67 19.34
CA GLU A 185 -2.63 31.08 19.51
C GLU A 185 -1.42 32.04 19.61
N ASP A 186 -0.48 31.73 20.51
CA ASP A 186 0.71 32.51 20.87
C ASP A 186 1.93 32.33 19.93
N GLY A 187 1.98 31.26 19.14
CA GLY A 187 3.10 30.92 18.26
C GLY A 187 4.21 30.06 18.89
N SER A 188 3.97 29.44 20.05
CA SER A 188 4.93 28.53 20.73
C SER A 188 5.35 27.35 19.85
N ASP A 189 4.41 26.85 19.06
CA ASP A 189 4.53 25.79 18.06
C ASP A 189 5.56 26.09 16.97
N GLU A 190 5.63 27.34 16.53
CA GLU A 190 6.59 27.81 15.51
C GLU A 190 7.86 28.42 16.10
N ALA A 191 7.81 28.91 17.34
CA ALA A 191 8.92 29.58 18.02
C ALA A 191 9.89 28.62 18.74
N ALA A 192 9.52 27.36 18.94
CA ALA A 192 10.32 26.35 19.63
C ALA A 192 11.53 25.86 18.80
N SER A 193 12.57 26.68 18.70
CA SER A 193 13.77 26.44 17.89
C SER A 193 14.58 25.17 18.25
N THR A 194 14.33 24.54 19.40
CA THR A 194 14.89 23.22 19.75
C THR A 194 14.08 22.05 19.17
N VAL A 195 12.80 22.26 18.83
CA VAL A 195 11.89 21.29 18.21
C VAL A 195 11.98 21.40 16.69
N CYS A 196 11.88 22.61 16.15
CA CYS A 196 11.80 22.85 14.70
C CYS A 196 13.11 22.63 13.91
N VAL A 197 14.20 22.19 14.55
CA VAL A 197 15.51 21.97 13.91
C VAL A 197 15.76 20.50 13.53
N ASN A 198 14.98 19.54 14.03
CA ASN A 198 15.28 18.10 13.89
C ASN A 198 14.13 17.30 13.23
N THR A 199 13.75 17.63 11.99
CA THR A 199 12.72 16.86 11.23
C THR A 199 13.19 16.33 9.87
N GLU A 200 14.50 16.11 9.68
CA GLU A 200 15.05 15.35 8.54
C GLU A 200 15.54 13.93 8.93
N ALA A 201 15.48 13.57 10.22
CA ALA A 201 15.99 12.31 10.75
C ALA A 201 14.88 11.25 10.95
N SER A 202 14.34 10.71 9.86
CA SER A 202 13.54 9.49 9.89
C SER A 202 14.41 8.29 10.30
N THR A 203 14.48 8.02 11.60
CA THR A 203 15.29 6.91 12.13
C THR A 203 14.60 5.58 11.95
N ILE A 204 15.27 4.66 11.26
CA ILE A 204 14.80 3.28 11.05
C ILE A 204 15.73 2.37 11.87
N LEU A 205 15.15 1.62 12.82
CA LEU A 205 15.88 0.72 13.71
C LEU A 205 17.05 1.41 14.47
N GLY A 206 16.84 2.67 14.89
CA GLY A 206 17.83 3.45 15.64
C GLY A 206 19.00 4.01 14.83
N ILE A 207 18.93 3.97 13.50
CA ILE A 207 19.95 4.50 12.59
C ILE A 207 19.28 5.51 11.63
N GLU A 208 20.01 6.56 11.21
CA GLU A 208 19.53 7.50 10.19
C GLU A 208 19.24 6.79 8.86
N SER A 209 18.18 7.20 8.16
CA SER A 209 17.76 6.63 6.87
C SER A 209 18.85 6.66 5.79
N THR A 210 19.74 7.67 5.84
CA THR A 210 20.95 7.80 5.00
C THR A 210 21.87 6.58 5.09
N TRP A 211 22.26 6.18 6.29
CA TRP A 211 23.14 5.04 6.53
C TRP A 211 22.44 3.70 6.23
N PHE A 212 21.15 3.59 6.51
CA PHE A 212 20.36 2.41 6.15
C PHE A 212 20.33 2.20 4.62
N ALA A 213 20.08 3.27 3.85
CA ALA A 213 20.13 3.22 2.39
C ALA A 213 21.52 2.85 1.85
N VAL A 214 22.59 3.43 2.41
CA VAL A 214 23.99 3.10 2.05
C VAL A 214 24.32 1.63 2.33
N LEU A 215 23.88 1.07 3.46
CA LEU A 215 24.07 -0.35 3.78
C LEU A 215 23.33 -1.25 2.79
N MET A 216 22.08 -0.93 2.44
CA MET A 216 21.27 -1.72 1.51
C MET A 216 21.86 -1.68 0.08
N VAL A 217 22.32 -0.52 -0.38
CA VAL A 217 23.05 -0.41 -1.67
C VAL A 217 24.36 -1.21 -1.64
N CYS A 218 25.11 -1.18 -0.54
CA CYS A 218 26.34 -1.98 -0.39
C CYS A 218 26.09 -3.50 -0.44
N THR A 219 25.02 -4.02 0.17
CA THR A 219 24.70 -5.46 0.10
C THR A 219 24.23 -5.87 -1.29
N VAL A 220 23.44 -5.05 -1.98
CA VAL A 220 23.03 -5.29 -3.38
C VAL A 220 24.23 -5.31 -4.33
N LEU A 221 25.15 -4.34 -4.22
CA LEU A 221 26.36 -4.26 -5.05
C LEU A 221 27.33 -5.43 -4.82
N THR A 222 27.50 -5.87 -3.57
CA THR A 222 28.36 -7.03 -3.26
C THR A 222 27.75 -8.34 -3.75
N MET A 223 26.44 -8.53 -3.62
CA MET A 223 25.72 -9.68 -4.20
C MET A 223 25.81 -9.71 -5.73
N ALA A 224 25.65 -8.56 -6.40
CA ALA A 224 25.83 -8.46 -7.85
C ALA A 224 27.25 -8.84 -8.31
N GLY A 225 28.27 -8.44 -7.54
CA GLY A 225 29.68 -8.84 -7.79
C GLY A 225 29.92 -10.34 -7.64
N LEU A 226 29.31 -10.98 -6.64
CA LEU A 226 29.39 -12.44 -6.44
C LEU A 226 28.69 -13.21 -7.58
N VAL A 227 27.52 -12.76 -8.04
CA VAL A 227 26.83 -13.35 -9.20
C VAL A 227 27.65 -13.17 -10.48
N ALA A 228 28.19 -11.97 -10.75
CA ALA A 228 29.00 -11.72 -11.95
C ALA A 228 30.28 -12.58 -11.98
N THR A 229 30.96 -12.73 -10.85
CA THR A 229 32.16 -13.59 -10.76
C THR A 229 31.84 -15.08 -10.89
N ALA A 230 30.73 -15.55 -10.31
CA ALA A 230 30.26 -16.93 -10.49
C ALA A 230 29.93 -17.24 -11.97
N VAL A 231 29.21 -16.34 -12.66
CA VAL A 231 28.88 -16.48 -14.09
C VAL A 231 30.13 -16.52 -14.97
N LEU A 232 31.14 -15.67 -14.69
CA LEU A 232 32.41 -15.68 -15.42
C LEU A 232 33.22 -16.97 -15.19
N CYS A 233 33.18 -17.54 -13.98
CA CYS A 233 33.78 -18.84 -13.69
C CYS A 233 33.09 -19.99 -14.43
N PHE A 234 31.76 -20.04 -14.44
CA PHE A 234 30.99 -21.03 -15.21
C PHE A 234 31.25 -20.94 -16.72
N TYR A 235 31.33 -19.72 -17.27
CA TYR A 235 31.68 -19.51 -18.68
C TYR A 235 33.08 -20.05 -19.01
N ARG A 236 34.06 -19.85 -18.12
CA ARG A 236 35.42 -20.41 -18.29
C ARG A 236 35.46 -21.94 -18.22
N GLN A 237 34.66 -22.57 -17.35
CA GLN A 237 34.58 -24.04 -17.30
C GLN A 237 34.01 -24.63 -18.59
N ARG A 238 32.96 -24.02 -19.19
CA ARG A 238 32.36 -24.50 -20.45
C ARG A 238 33.29 -24.40 -21.68
N VAL A 239 34.26 -23.49 -21.70
CA VAL A 239 35.19 -23.36 -22.84
C VAL A 239 36.22 -24.49 -22.88
N ASN A 240 36.54 -25.11 -21.74
CA ASN A 240 37.53 -26.18 -21.66
C ASN A 240 36.98 -27.59 -21.96
N THR A 241 35.65 -27.74 -22.17
CA THR A 241 34.98 -29.04 -22.27
C THR A 241 34.31 -29.30 -23.63
N THR A 242 35.04 -29.08 -24.72
CA THR A 242 34.71 -29.62 -26.06
C THR A 242 35.87 -30.46 -26.61
N PRO A 243 35.70 -31.77 -26.86
CA PRO A 243 36.78 -32.64 -27.30
C PRO A 243 37.09 -32.46 -28.79
N ARG A 244 38.37 -32.35 -29.15
CA ARG A 244 38.83 -32.50 -30.53
C ARG A 244 39.18 -33.97 -30.80
N HIS A 245 38.47 -34.59 -31.74
CA HIS A 245 38.98 -35.80 -32.41
C HIS A 245 40.29 -35.45 -33.12
N GLY A 246 41.24 -36.39 -33.10
CA GLY A 246 42.61 -36.15 -33.56
C GLY A 246 42.83 -36.50 -35.03
N GLN A 247 43.96 -36.02 -35.55
CA GLN A 247 44.65 -36.67 -36.67
C GLN A 247 46.07 -37.01 -36.22
N HIS A 248 46.35 -38.30 -36.14
CA HIS A 248 47.72 -38.82 -36.16
C HIS A 248 48.32 -38.54 -37.54
N LEU A 249 49.60 -38.18 -37.60
CA LEU A 249 50.50 -38.64 -38.65
C LEU A 249 51.96 -38.37 -38.24
N ASN A 250 52.68 -39.45 -37.95
CA ASN A 250 54.14 -39.45 -38.06
C ASN A 250 54.51 -39.34 -39.54
N ASN A 251 55.76 -38.95 -39.86
CA ASN A 251 56.46 -39.70 -40.91
C ASN A 251 57.98 -39.63 -40.77
N VAL A 252 58.64 -40.66 -41.31
CA VAL A 252 60.06 -40.98 -41.13
C VAL A 252 60.62 -41.45 -42.48
N TYR A 253 61.60 -40.72 -43.03
CA TYR A 253 62.37 -41.02 -44.27
C TYR A 253 61.57 -41.16 -45.58
N GLY A 254 62.22 -41.07 -46.76
CA GLY A 254 61.66 -41.78 -47.93
C GLY A 254 61.99 -41.48 -49.40
N ASN A 255 62.86 -40.53 -49.79
CA ASN A 255 63.47 -40.45 -51.15
C ASN A 255 62.60 -40.21 -52.43
N ALA A 256 63.34 -39.83 -53.49
CA ALA A 256 63.11 -40.06 -54.94
C ALA A 256 62.10 -39.22 -55.78
N GLN A 257 62.65 -38.16 -56.40
CA GLN A 257 62.68 -37.88 -57.86
C GLN A 257 61.39 -37.89 -58.73
N GLY A 258 61.11 -36.75 -59.40
CA GLY A 258 60.19 -36.63 -60.53
C GLY A 258 60.13 -35.20 -61.10
N HIS A 259 60.30 -35.03 -62.42
CA HIS A 259 60.33 -33.74 -63.16
C HIS A 259 59.18 -33.67 -64.20
N PRO A 260 58.88 -32.53 -64.85
CA PRO A 260 58.73 -31.17 -64.33
C PRO A 260 57.37 -30.54 -64.84
N PRO A 261 57.19 -29.31 -65.43
CA PRO A 261 55.94 -28.53 -65.20
C PRO A 261 55.08 -28.23 -66.44
N VAL A 262 53.92 -27.59 -66.21
CA VAL A 262 53.09 -26.88 -67.21
C VAL A 262 52.78 -25.46 -66.69
N SER A 263 52.62 -24.45 -67.57
CA SER A 263 52.82 -23.03 -67.22
C SER A 263 51.99 -22.01 -68.02
N TYR A 264 51.95 -20.77 -67.49
CA TYR A 264 51.40 -19.51 -68.07
C TYR A 264 49.86 -19.42 -68.22
N PRO A 265 49.26 -18.20 -68.35
CA PRO A 265 49.83 -16.83 -68.38
C PRO A 265 49.26 -15.87 -67.28
N SER A 266 49.63 -14.58 -67.14
CA SER A 266 50.92 -13.85 -67.24
C SER A 266 50.75 -12.36 -66.84
N ASP A 267 51.68 -11.80 -66.03
CA ASP A 267 52.25 -10.43 -66.12
C ASP A 267 51.37 -9.14 -66.01
N PRO A 268 51.96 -7.93 -65.79
CA PRO A 268 53.04 -7.58 -64.84
C PRO A 268 52.83 -6.21 -64.11
N GLU A 269 53.92 -5.66 -63.52
CA GLU A 269 54.08 -4.32 -62.87
C GLU A 269 53.38 -4.16 -61.49
N LEU A 270 53.92 -3.50 -60.45
CA LEU A 270 55.21 -2.84 -60.18
C LEU A 270 55.44 -2.83 -58.63
N GLY A 271 56.63 -2.84 -58.02
CA GLY A 271 58.01 -3.02 -58.50
C GLY A 271 59.03 -2.38 -57.52
N ARG A 272 60.13 -3.10 -57.16
CA ARG A 272 61.21 -2.74 -56.19
C ARG A 272 60.78 -2.72 -54.69
N ALA A 273 61.65 -3.03 -53.71
CA ALA A 273 62.97 -3.66 -53.72
C ALA A 273 63.25 -4.36 -52.37
N ALA A 274 64.16 -5.34 -52.35
CA ALA A 274 64.69 -5.95 -51.12
C ALA A 274 65.87 -5.14 -50.56
N GLY A 275 65.98 -5.03 -49.23
CA GLY A 275 67.04 -4.28 -48.55
C GLY A 275 67.30 -4.78 -47.14
N SER A 276 68.19 -5.76 -46.99
CA SER A 276 68.69 -6.22 -45.68
C SER A 276 69.75 -5.26 -45.13
N PHE A 277 69.61 -4.79 -43.88
CA PHE A 277 70.76 -4.33 -43.09
C PHE A 277 70.62 -4.61 -41.59
N LYS A 278 71.77 -4.66 -40.91
CA LYS A 278 71.94 -5.12 -39.51
C LYS A 278 71.53 -4.06 -38.49
N CYS A 279 71.16 -4.51 -37.30
CA CYS A 279 71.07 -3.68 -36.10
C CYS A 279 72.45 -3.16 -35.66
N ASP A 280 72.51 -1.93 -35.17
CA ASP A 280 73.52 -1.49 -34.19
C ASP A 280 72.85 -0.61 -33.11
N ARG A 281 73.51 -0.44 -31.96
CA ARG A 281 73.01 0.25 -30.77
C ARG A 281 73.60 1.66 -30.65
N ARG A 282 72.76 2.68 -30.41
CA ARG A 282 72.84 3.60 -29.24
C ARG A 282 71.81 4.75 -29.25
N ARG A 283 71.45 5.19 -28.04
CA ARG A 283 70.95 6.53 -27.63
C ARG A 283 69.72 7.12 -28.37
N GLY A 284 68.55 6.88 -27.76
CA GLY A 284 67.72 7.97 -27.19
C GLY A 284 67.20 9.07 -28.11
N GLY A 285 66.03 8.86 -28.71
CA GLY A 285 65.16 9.89 -29.29
C GLY A 285 63.72 9.37 -29.37
N ARG A 286 62.71 10.22 -29.15
CA ARG A 286 61.29 9.80 -29.18
C ARG A 286 60.70 9.98 -30.57
N CYS A 287 60.03 8.96 -31.10
CA CYS A 287 58.77 9.18 -31.83
C CYS A 287 57.88 7.91 -31.87
N ARG A 288 56.64 8.08 -32.34
CA ARG A 288 55.56 7.06 -32.40
C ARG A 288 55.66 6.27 -33.73
N CYS A 289 54.98 5.15 -33.98
CA CYS A 289 53.78 4.60 -33.34
C CYS A 289 53.60 3.07 -33.55
N CYS A 290 52.56 2.52 -32.90
CA CYS A 290 51.83 1.27 -33.21
C CYS A 290 52.43 -0.13 -32.89
N CYS A 291 51.49 -1.01 -32.50
CA CYS A 291 51.49 -2.48 -32.56
C CYS A 291 52.58 -3.30 -31.83
N CYS A 292 52.28 -3.72 -30.59
CA CYS A 292 52.26 -5.16 -30.29
C CYS A 292 51.33 -5.49 -29.10
N SER A 293 50.42 -6.46 -29.27
CA SER A 293 49.23 -6.63 -28.41
C SER A 293 49.40 -7.61 -27.23
N PHE A 294 50.61 -7.76 -26.68
CA PHE A 294 50.95 -8.88 -25.78
C PHE A 294 51.26 -8.55 -24.31
N CYS A 295 51.26 -7.29 -23.89
CA CYS A 295 51.61 -6.93 -22.50
C CYS A 295 50.42 -6.89 -21.51
N CYS A 296 49.18 -6.70 -21.98
CA CYS A 296 48.05 -6.41 -21.09
C CYS A 296 47.52 -7.63 -20.30
N TRP A 297 47.74 -8.85 -20.80
CA TRP A 297 47.17 -10.07 -20.19
C TRP A 297 47.84 -10.52 -18.88
N ARG A 298 49.02 -10.00 -18.52
CA ARG A 298 49.66 -10.32 -17.22
C ARG A 298 49.05 -9.58 -16.04
N CYS A 299 48.44 -8.40 -16.22
CA CYS A 299 47.78 -7.67 -15.13
C CYS A 299 46.41 -8.26 -14.78
N LEU A 300 45.64 -8.68 -15.79
CA LEU A 300 44.31 -9.29 -15.60
C LEU A 300 44.34 -10.70 -14.98
N ALA A 301 45.53 -11.31 -14.82
CA ALA A 301 45.68 -12.62 -14.18
C ALA A 301 45.53 -12.56 -12.63
N MET A 302 45.70 -11.40 -11.99
CA MET A 302 45.70 -11.31 -10.52
C MET A 302 44.31 -11.45 -9.86
N LEU A 303 43.23 -11.18 -10.60
CA LEU A 303 41.86 -11.26 -10.07
C LEU A 303 41.35 -12.70 -9.82
N CYS A 304 42.11 -13.73 -10.22
CA CYS A 304 41.78 -15.14 -9.96
C CYS A 304 42.63 -15.77 -8.84
N SER A 305 43.25 -14.95 -7.98
CA SER A 305 43.91 -15.44 -6.77
C SER A 305 42.88 -15.95 -5.76
N ARG A 306 43.09 -17.17 -5.21
CA ARG A 306 42.27 -17.72 -4.10
C ARG A 306 42.12 -16.73 -2.93
N ARG A 307 43.13 -15.87 -2.70
CA ARG A 307 43.12 -14.84 -1.66
C ARG A 307 42.04 -13.77 -1.87
N ALA A 308 41.72 -13.40 -3.11
CA ALA A 308 40.69 -12.40 -3.40
C ALA A 308 39.27 -12.94 -3.13
N PHE A 309 39.01 -14.19 -3.52
CA PHE A 309 37.76 -14.88 -3.22
C PHE A 309 37.59 -15.12 -1.70
N LEU A 310 38.67 -15.51 -1.01
CA LEU A 310 38.67 -15.59 0.45
C LEU A 310 38.42 -14.23 1.12
N PHE A 311 39.00 -13.14 0.61
CA PHE A 311 38.82 -11.81 1.19
C PHE A 311 37.38 -11.28 1.00
N THR A 312 36.79 -11.50 -0.17
CA THR A 312 35.37 -11.15 -0.42
C THR A 312 34.40 -12.02 0.38
N LEU A 313 34.68 -13.32 0.54
CA LEU A 313 33.92 -14.21 1.41
C LEU A 313 34.04 -13.83 2.89
N LEU A 314 35.24 -13.46 3.35
CA LEU A 314 35.47 -13.02 4.73
C LEU A 314 34.78 -11.67 5.02
N LEU A 315 34.81 -10.74 4.06
CA LEU A 315 34.10 -9.46 4.17
C LEU A 315 32.58 -9.67 4.21
N PHE A 316 32.05 -10.56 3.36
CA PHE A 316 30.64 -10.95 3.38
C PHE A 316 30.25 -11.57 4.73
N LEU A 317 31.03 -12.53 5.23
CA LEU A 317 30.80 -13.17 6.53
C LEU A 317 30.85 -12.17 7.69
N LEU A 318 31.79 -11.23 7.68
CA LEU A 318 31.88 -10.16 8.68
C LEU A 318 30.67 -9.22 8.62
N LEU A 319 30.23 -8.81 7.42
CA LEU A 319 29.04 -7.98 7.24
C LEU A 319 27.76 -8.71 7.68
N THR A 320 27.61 -10.01 7.35
CA THR A 320 26.47 -10.81 7.82
C THR A 320 26.50 -11.05 9.34
N ASN A 321 27.68 -11.16 9.94
CA ASN A 321 27.82 -11.34 11.39
C ASN A 321 27.57 -10.02 12.14
N MET A 322 28.02 -8.87 11.62
CA MET A 322 27.67 -7.56 12.15
C MET A 322 26.16 -7.28 12.02
N LEU A 323 25.53 -7.64 10.89
CA LEU A 323 24.08 -7.57 10.72
C LEU A 323 23.35 -8.50 11.70
N TYR A 324 23.84 -9.73 11.89
CA TYR A 324 23.32 -10.67 12.89
C TYR A 324 23.44 -10.14 14.32
N LEU A 325 24.56 -9.49 14.68
CA LEU A 325 24.76 -8.87 15.99
C LEU A 325 23.87 -7.64 16.25
N VAL A 326 23.54 -6.87 15.20
CA VAL A 326 22.56 -5.78 15.28
C VAL A 326 21.14 -6.34 15.45
N LEU A 327 20.78 -7.38 14.69
CA LEU A 327 19.49 -8.06 14.79
C LEU A 327 19.32 -8.82 16.12
N SER A 328 20.38 -9.46 16.65
CA SER A 328 20.31 -10.18 17.94
C SER A 328 20.13 -9.21 19.11
N LYS A 329 20.80 -8.04 19.08
CA LYS A 329 20.56 -6.96 20.04
C LYS A 329 19.20 -6.27 19.89
N SER A 330 18.47 -6.57 18.82
CA SER A 330 17.06 -6.17 18.65
C SER A 330 16.08 -7.22 19.21
N LEU A 331 16.59 -8.33 19.77
CA LEU A 331 15.82 -9.48 20.25
C LEU A 331 16.24 -9.96 21.66
N ASP A 332 16.90 -9.12 22.46
CA ASP A 332 17.10 -9.35 23.89
C ASP A 332 15.77 -9.14 24.67
N PHE A 333 14.87 -10.12 24.58
CA PHE A 333 13.71 -10.24 25.47
C PHE A 333 14.18 -10.75 26.86
N PRO A 334 14.04 -9.98 27.95
CA PRO A 334 14.43 -10.44 29.29
C PRO A 334 13.42 -11.44 29.86
N HIS A 335 13.70 -12.73 29.73
CA HIS A 335 12.98 -13.79 30.45
C HIS A 335 13.46 -13.92 31.91
N ARG A 336 12.51 -14.28 32.81
CA ARG A 336 12.66 -14.74 34.21
C ARG A 336 13.10 -13.68 35.26
N LEU A 337 12.56 -13.66 36.48
CA LEU A 337 11.36 -14.28 37.11
C LEU A 337 11.04 -13.52 38.43
N GLU A 338 9.81 -13.66 38.94
CA GLU A 338 9.34 -13.58 40.37
C GLU A 338 9.85 -12.44 41.32
N HIS A 339 9.05 -11.88 42.24
CA HIS A 339 7.99 -12.48 43.06
C HIS A 339 6.85 -11.49 43.41
N ASN A 340 5.67 -12.07 43.70
CA ASN A 340 4.63 -11.65 44.65
C ASN A 340 4.41 -10.15 44.95
N GLU A 341 3.31 -9.61 44.43
CA GLU A 341 2.23 -9.15 45.33
C GLU A 341 0.86 -9.45 44.70
N LEU A 342 -0.21 -9.46 45.49
CA LEU A 342 -1.45 -10.18 45.17
C LEU A 342 -2.68 -9.27 45.06
N LEU A 343 -3.17 -9.01 43.85
CA LEU A 343 -4.61 -8.93 43.48
C LEU A 343 -4.82 -8.49 42.01
N VAL A 344 -5.81 -9.09 41.35
CA VAL A 344 -6.37 -8.78 40.00
C VAL A 344 -5.38 -8.81 38.83
N THR A 345 -5.51 -9.82 37.97
CA THR A 345 -4.86 -9.85 36.64
C THR A 345 -5.59 -8.90 35.67
N PRO A 346 -4.92 -7.89 35.09
CA PRO A 346 -5.49 -7.13 33.98
C PRO A 346 -5.58 -8.03 32.74
N LYS A 347 -6.75 -8.11 32.10
CA LYS A 347 -6.97 -8.92 30.88
C LYS A 347 -6.18 -8.38 29.68
N ASP A 348 -6.07 -7.06 29.62
CA ASP A 348 -5.51 -6.28 28.52
C ASP A 348 -4.63 -5.18 29.09
N PHE A 349 -3.64 -4.72 28.32
CA PHE A 349 -2.81 -3.59 28.71
C PHE A 349 -2.55 -2.62 27.56
N PHE A 350 -2.30 -1.36 27.91
CA PHE A 350 -2.10 -0.27 26.96
C PHE A 350 -0.62 0.05 26.79
N ILE A 351 -0.11 -0.06 25.56
CA ILE A 351 1.20 0.48 25.16
C ILE A 351 0.94 1.88 24.55
N GLY A 352 0.76 2.89 25.41
CA GLY A 352 0.28 4.20 24.98
C GLY A 352 -1.16 4.10 24.46
N PRO A 353 -1.47 4.50 23.21
CA PRO A 353 -2.81 4.32 22.64
C PRO A 353 -3.09 2.87 22.22
N CYS A 354 -2.09 1.99 22.18
CA CYS A 354 -2.21 0.64 21.62
C CYS A 354 -2.79 -0.34 22.65
N LEU A 355 -3.99 -0.86 22.40
CA LEU A 355 -4.59 -1.92 23.21
C LEU A 355 -4.02 -3.30 22.81
N VAL A 356 -3.32 -3.96 23.73
CA VAL A 356 -2.79 -5.32 23.56
C VAL A 356 -3.70 -6.30 24.30
N ASN A 357 -4.42 -7.14 23.55
CA ASN A 357 -5.14 -8.27 24.15
C ASN A 357 -4.16 -9.41 24.45
N THR A 358 -4.18 -9.93 25.68
CA THR A 358 -3.22 -10.97 26.13
C THR A 358 -3.84 -12.34 26.35
N ASN A 359 -5.14 -12.39 26.62
CA ASN A 359 -5.83 -13.59 27.07
C ASN A 359 -6.49 -14.36 25.92
N GLN A 360 -6.76 -13.69 24.78
CA GLN A 360 -7.44 -14.23 23.58
C GLN A 360 -8.77 -14.97 23.88
N THR A 361 -9.49 -14.54 24.92
CA THR A 361 -10.76 -15.14 25.35
C THR A 361 -11.96 -14.35 24.84
N CYS A 362 -12.85 -15.02 24.12
CA CYS A 362 -14.14 -14.50 23.68
C CYS A 362 -15.26 -15.10 24.57
N PRO A 363 -16.36 -14.37 24.86
CA PRO A 363 -16.71 -13.07 24.32
C PRO A 363 -15.85 -11.93 24.89
N ASP A 364 -15.62 -10.91 24.07
CA ASP A 364 -14.78 -9.75 24.37
C ASP A 364 -15.52 -8.46 23.97
N PRO A 365 -15.67 -7.46 24.86
CA PRO A 365 -16.36 -6.21 24.54
C PRO A 365 -15.65 -5.36 23.46
N GLU A 366 -14.39 -5.65 23.15
CA GLU A 366 -13.61 -4.97 22.12
C GLU A 366 -13.83 -5.54 20.70
N VAL A 367 -14.63 -6.62 20.58
CA VAL A 367 -15.06 -7.22 19.30
C VAL A 367 -16.58 -7.37 19.30
N SER A 368 -17.26 -6.45 18.61
CA SER A 368 -18.72 -6.36 18.57
C SER A 368 -19.29 -6.69 17.17
N PHE A 369 -20.54 -7.12 17.14
CA PHE A 369 -21.20 -7.66 15.95
C PHE A 369 -22.56 -7.00 15.76
N PHE A 370 -22.81 -6.39 14.60
CA PHE A 370 -24.05 -5.67 14.33
C PHE A 370 -24.80 -6.27 13.14
N LEU A 371 -25.99 -6.81 13.39
CA LEU A 371 -26.89 -7.34 12.36
C LEU A 371 -27.69 -6.22 11.70
N TYR A 372 -27.56 -6.14 10.38
CA TYR A 372 -28.38 -5.34 9.50
C TYR A 372 -29.21 -6.24 8.59
N THR A 373 -30.51 -5.99 8.56
CA THR A 373 -31.47 -6.61 7.63
C THR A 373 -32.27 -5.52 6.94
N ARG A 374 -33.10 -5.88 5.94
CA ARG A 374 -33.99 -4.93 5.27
C ARG A 374 -35.00 -4.27 6.23
N SER A 375 -35.26 -4.88 7.39
CA SER A 375 -36.14 -4.34 8.44
C SER A 375 -35.46 -3.28 9.33
N ASN A 376 -34.12 -3.25 9.40
CA ASN A 376 -33.36 -2.37 10.29
C ASN A 376 -32.12 -1.75 9.61
N SER A 377 -32.21 -1.43 8.32
CA SER A 377 -31.07 -0.96 7.51
C SER A 377 -30.33 0.28 8.06
N ALA A 378 -31.03 1.17 8.77
CA ALA A 378 -30.47 2.41 9.31
C ALA A 378 -29.86 2.29 10.73
N ARG A 379 -30.03 1.16 11.43
CA ARG A 379 -29.43 0.90 12.75
C ARG A 379 -29.31 -0.60 12.99
N GLY A 380 -28.08 -1.08 13.10
CA GLY A 380 -27.79 -2.49 13.39
C GLY A 380 -28.35 -2.91 14.75
N HIS A 381 -28.79 -4.17 14.85
CA HIS A 381 -29.10 -4.81 16.12
C HIS A 381 -27.84 -5.56 16.56
N GLU A 382 -27.31 -5.24 17.73
CA GLU A 382 -26.12 -5.89 18.28
C GLU A 382 -26.37 -7.39 18.55
N ILE A 383 -25.52 -8.26 18.00
CA ILE A 383 -25.53 -9.69 18.29
C ILE A 383 -24.63 -9.92 19.51
N ILE A 384 -25.27 -10.03 20.68
CA ILE A 384 -24.58 -10.39 21.92
C ILE A 384 -24.34 -11.90 21.89
N VAL A 385 -23.06 -12.29 21.79
CA VAL A 385 -22.59 -13.68 21.89
C VAL A 385 -22.08 -13.93 23.31
N THR A 386 -22.39 -15.09 23.89
CA THR A 386 -21.89 -15.52 25.20
C THR A 386 -21.31 -16.94 25.12
N ASP A 387 -20.68 -17.42 26.19
CA ASP A 387 -20.17 -18.80 26.28
C ASP A 387 -21.25 -19.87 26.12
N SER A 388 -22.48 -19.57 26.58
CA SER A 388 -23.61 -20.50 26.56
C SER A 388 -24.59 -20.28 25.40
N GLY A 389 -24.70 -19.08 24.84
CA GLY A 389 -25.69 -18.77 23.81
C GLY A 389 -25.44 -17.46 23.04
N SER A 390 -26.54 -16.88 22.56
CA SER A 390 -26.55 -15.60 21.81
C SER A 390 -27.98 -15.07 21.71
N ASN A 391 -28.16 -13.75 21.65
CA ASN A 391 -29.49 -13.11 21.49
C ASN A 391 -30.10 -13.21 20.07
N LEU A 392 -29.60 -14.08 19.18
CA LEU A 392 -30.02 -14.15 17.76
C LEU A 392 -31.55 -14.25 17.60
N ASN A 393 -32.24 -14.96 18.49
CA ASN A 393 -33.70 -15.11 18.54
C ASN A 393 -34.49 -13.83 18.91
N GLU A 394 -33.82 -12.81 19.41
CA GLU A 394 -34.36 -11.48 19.73
C GLU A 394 -34.04 -10.44 18.62
N THR A 395 -33.16 -10.81 17.70
CA THR A 395 -32.81 -10.00 16.52
C THR A 395 -33.73 -10.29 15.32
N HIS A 396 -33.53 -9.57 14.21
CA HIS A 396 -34.20 -9.86 12.93
C HIS A 396 -33.52 -10.96 12.09
N PHE A 397 -32.66 -11.79 12.71
CA PHE A 397 -31.94 -12.85 12.01
C PHE A 397 -32.88 -13.95 11.49
N ASP A 398 -32.78 -14.27 10.21
CA ASP A 398 -33.51 -15.37 9.59
C ASP A 398 -32.50 -16.33 8.94
N PRO A 399 -32.33 -17.58 9.46
CA PRO A 399 -31.32 -18.50 8.98
C PRO A 399 -31.55 -18.96 7.53
N ALA A 400 -32.73 -18.75 6.95
CA ALA A 400 -33.04 -19.07 5.56
C ALA A 400 -32.45 -18.07 4.55
N TYR A 401 -31.97 -16.89 4.98
CA TYR A 401 -31.31 -15.92 4.11
C TYR A 401 -29.78 -16.02 4.14
N PRO A 402 -29.09 -15.76 3.01
CA PRO A 402 -27.63 -15.75 2.98
C PRO A 402 -27.05 -14.73 3.96
N THR A 403 -26.02 -15.15 4.70
CA THR A 403 -25.38 -14.32 5.73
C THR A 403 -24.03 -13.81 5.24
N LYS A 404 -23.93 -12.48 5.08
CA LYS A 404 -22.76 -11.74 4.64
C LYS A 404 -22.08 -11.12 5.87
N ILE A 405 -20.86 -11.51 6.20
CA ILE A 405 -20.13 -11.00 7.36
C ILE A 405 -19.01 -10.09 6.86
N ILE A 406 -19.02 -8.81 7.21
CA ILE A 406 -18.07 -7.79 6.73
C ILE A 406 -17.12 -7.40 7.86
N VAL A 407 -15.81 -7.53 7.63
CA VAL A 407 -14.74 -7.26 8.62
C VAL A 407 -13.86 -6.12 8.12
N HIS A 408 -13.77 -5.04 8.91
CA HIS A 408 -12.96 -3.86 8.56
C HIS A 408 -11.45 -4.07 8.77
N GLY A 409 -10.67 -3.11 8.25
CA GLY A 409 -9.21 -3.12 8.26
C GLY A 409 -8.55 -2.40 9.44
N TYR A 410 -7.26 -2.17 9.31
CA TYR A 410 -6.45 -1.36 10.22
C TYR A 410 -6.86 0.13 10.19
N ASN A 411 -6.79 0.80 11.35
CA ASN A 411 -7.15 2.22 11.52
C ASN A 411 -8.50 2.59 10.88
N SER A 412 -9.50 1.74 11.12
CA SER A 412 -10.84 1.78 10.55
C SER A 412 -11.83 1.27 11.59
N ASP A 413 -13.10 1.58 11.39
CA ASP A 413 -14.25 1.02 12.10
C ASP A 413 -15.25 0.40 11.10
N MET A 414 -16.38 -0.11 11.58
CA MET A 414 -17.40 -0.74 10.73
C MET A 414 -18.18 0.23 9.82
N GLU A 415 -18.14 1.53 10.09
CA GLU A 415 -18.86 2.57 9.33
C GLU A 415 -17.98 3.24 8.27
N LEU A 416 -16.82 2.65 7.93
CA LEU A 416 -16.04 3.02 6.74
C LEU A 416 -16.90 2.96 5.48
N ASP A 417 -17.04 4.10 4.77
CA ASP A 417 -17.88 4.32 3.58
C ASP A 417 -18.05 3.08 2.68
N SER A 418 -16.95 2.52 2.16
CA SER A 418 -16.99 1.38 1.22
C SER A 418 -17.54 0.07 1.82
N LEU A 419 -17.54 -0.08 3.15
CA LEU A 419 -18.18 -1.20 3.85
C LEU A 419 -19.68 -0.93 4.06
N VAL A 420 -20.04 0.32 4.32
CA VAL A 420 -21.43 0.80 4.38
C VAL A 420 -22.11 0.68 3.01
N ASP A 421 -21.39 0.94 1.92
CA ASP A 421 -21.85 0.70 0.55
C ASP A 421 -22.11 -0.80 0.32
N MET A 422 -21.16 -1.69 0.64
CA MET A 422 -21.37 -3.16 0.55
C MET A 422 -22.61 -3.61 1.34
N ARG A 423 -22.77 -3.10 2.56
CA ARG A 423 -23.97 -3.34 3.41
C ARG A 423 -25.24 -2.89 2.70
N SER A 424 -25.24 -1.69 2.12
CA SER A 424 -26.42 -1.09 1.49
C SER A 424 -26.82 -1.82 0.20
N GLU A 425 -25.86 -2.20 -0.63
CA GLU A 425 -26.09 -2.94 -1.87
C GLU A 425 -26.65 -4.35 -1.63
N TYR A 426 -26.19 -5.07 -0.60
CA TYR A 426 -26.79 -6.36 -0.22
C TYR A 426 -28.25 -6.20 0.26
N LEU A 427 -28.54 -5.19 1.08
CA LEU A 427 -29.90 -4.93 1.56
C LEU A 427 -30.86 -4.43 0.46
N ALA A 428 -30.33 -3.72 -0.55
CA ALA A 428 -31.07 -3.33 -1.75
C ALA A 428 -31.40 -4.53 -2.64
N ARG A 429 -30.45 -5.47 -2.82
CA ARG A 429 -30.58 -6.63 -3.73
C ARG A 429 -31.65 -7.63 -3.31
N GLY A 430 -31.87 -7.84 -2.01
CA GLY A 430 -32.79 -8.86 -1.52
C GLY A 430 -32.69 -9.12 -0.03
N PRO A 431 -33.43 -10.12 0.50
CA PRO A 431 -33.32 -10.52 1.89
C PRO A 431 -31.95 -11.18 2.14
N HIS A 432 -31.17 -10.54 3.01
CA HIS A 432 -29.84 -10.97 3.45
C HIS A 432 -29.70 -10.65 4.94
N ASN A 433 -28.92 -11.46 5.66
CA ASN A 433 -28.38 -11.09 6.96
C ASN A 433 -27.01 -10.44 6.73
N VAL A 434 -26.85 -9.14 6.95
CA VAL A 434 -25.54 -8.49 6.84
C VAL A 434 -25.00 -8.21 8.24
N VAL A 435 -23.95 -8.92 8.65
CA VAL A 435 -23.29 -8.70 9.94
C VAL A 435 -22.04 -7.86 9.72
N ALA A 436 -22.00 -6.66 10.30
CA ALA A 436 -20.77 -5.88 10.40
C ALA A 436 -20.00 -6.28 11.67
N VAL A 437 -18.69 -6.48 11.55
CA VAL A 437 -17.79 -6.78 12.67
C VAL A 437 -16.99 -5.51 12.99
N ASP A 438 -17.15 -4.99 14.20
CA ASP A 438 -16.39 -3.84 14.71
C ASP A 438 -15.37 -4.29 15.77
N TRP A 439 -14.10 -4.02 15.48
CA TRP A 439 -12.94 -4.27 16.33
C TRP A 439 -12.01 -3.04 16.36
N HIS A 440 -12.54 -1.83 16.12
CA HIS A 440 -11.75 -0.60 15.91
C HIS A 440 -10.74 -0.30 17.03
N ARG A 441 -11.08 -0.62 18.30
CA ARG A 441 -10.21 -0.40 19.47
C ARG A 441 -8.96 -1.28 19.46
N LEU A 442 -9.08 -2.50 18.91
CA LEU A 442 -7.97 -3.43 18.67
C LEU A 442 -7.23 -3.16 17.36
N ALA A 443 -7.85 -2.45 16.41
CA ALA A 443 -7.32 -2.10 15.09
C ALA A 443 -6.64 -0.72 14.99
N ALA A 444 -6.62 0.07 16.07
CA ALA A 444 -6.32 1.50 16.04
C ALA A 444 -4.91 1.88 15.55
N GLY A 445 -4.81 2.99 14.81
CA GLY A 445 -3.53 3.64 14.52
C GLY A 445 -2.95 4.38 15.74
N PRO A 446 -1.63 4.61 15.79
CA PRO A 446 -0.59 4.21 14.83
C PRO A 446 -0.06 2.77 15.06
N CYS A 447 -0.82 1.92 15.76
CA CYS A 447 -0.32 0.71 16.43
C CYS A 447 -0.24 -0.55 15.56
N TYR A 448 0.23 -0.46 14.31
CA TYR A 448 0.12 -1.57 13.34
C TYR A 448 0.60 -2.95 13.85
N PRO A 449 1.79 -3.11 14.49
CA PRO A 449 2.22 -4.42 15.00
C PRO A 449 1.31 -5.00 16.09
N VAL A 450 0.66 -4.14 16.88
CA VAL A 450 -0.32 -4.57 17.91
C VAL A 450 -1.64 -4.95 17.25
N ALA A 451 -2.10 -4.19 16.25
CA ALA A 451 -3.27 -4.56 15.47
C ALA A 451 -3.09 -5.93 14.79
N VAL A 452 -1.89 -6.22 14.25
CA VAL A 452 -1.53 -7.55 13.72
C VAL A 452 -1.58 -8.63 14.81
N HIS A 453 -1.02 -8.37 15.99
CA HIS A 453 -1.09 -9.29 17.15
C HIS A 453 -2.53 -9.59 17.60
N ASN A 454 -3.46 -8.65 17.40
CA ASN A 454 -4.86 -8.79 17.79
C ASN A 454 -5.71 -9.57 16.75
N VAL A 455 -5.26 -9.72 15.49
CA VAL A 455 -6.02 -10.43 14.42
C VAL A 455 -6.47 -11.86 14.80
N PRO A 456 -5.63 -12.72 15.42
CA PRO A 456 -6.04 -14.07 15.81
C PRO A 456 -7.21 -14.08 16.80
N HIS A 457 -7.22 -13.14 17.75
CA HIS A 457 -8.28 -12.99 18.75
C HIS A 457 -9.62 -12.60 18.11
N VAL A 458 -9.63 -11.62 17.21
CA VAL A 458 -10.82 -11.27 16.42
C VAL A 458 -11.30 -12.49 15.61
N GLY A 459 -10.38 -13.28 15.07
CA GLY A 459 -10.67 -14.53 14.38
C GLY A 459 -11.33 -15.60 15.26
N HIS A 460 -10.90 -15.72 16.53
CA HIS A 460 -11.53 -16.59 17.52
C HIS A 460 -12.94 -16.12 17.91
N CYS A 461 -13.15 -14.82 18.08
CA CYS A 461 -14.48 -14.28 18.44
C CYS A 461 -15.45 -14.40 17.26
N LEU A 462 -14.98 -14.17 16.03
CA LEU A 462 -15.76 -14.44 14.82
C LEU A 462 -16.10 -15.93 14.66
N ALA A 463 -15.20 -16.84 15.03
CA ALA A 463 -15.52 -18.28 15.06
C ALA A 463 -16.64 -18.59 16.07
N GLN A 464 -16.64 -17.97 17.25
CA GLN A 464 -17.72 -18.12 18.24
C GLN A 464 -19.07 -17.62 17.69
N LEU A 465 -19.10 -16.49 16.99
CA LEU A 465 -20.30 -16.03 16.27
C LEU A 465 -20.76 -17.04 15.21
N ILE A 466 -19.85 -17.57 14.39
CA ILE A 466 -20.18 -18.53 13.33
C ILE A 466 -20.72 -19.85 13.89
N GLU A 467 -20.21 -20.32 15.04
CA GLU A 467 -20.79 -21.46 15.77
C GLU A 467 -22.25 -21.18 16.18
N ARG A 468 -22.60 -19.96 16.60
CA ARG A 468 -23.99 -19.55 16.90
C ARG A 468 -24.88 -19.44 15.67
N LEU A 469 -24.40 -18.79 14.59
CA LEU A 469 -25.15 -18.65 13.33
C LEU A 469 -25.49 -20.03 12.71
N ARG A 470 -24.56 -20.98 12.80
CA ARG A 470 -24.78 -22.38 12.37
C ARG A 470 -25.72 -23.14 13.30
N ALA A 471 -25.62 -22.94 14.61
CA ALA A 471 -26.57 -23.54 15.57
C ALA A 471 -28.01 -23.00 15.40
N ALA A 472 -28.16 -21.76 14.90
CA ALA A 472 -29.44 -21.21 14.48
C ALA A 472 -29.92 -21.71 13.11
N GLY A 473 -29.13 -22.51 12.38
CA GLY A 473 -29.50 -23.16 11.12
C GLY A 473 -29.01 -22.48 9.83
N SER A 474 -28.12 -21.48 9.89
CA SER A 474 -27.63 -20.79 8.68
C SER A 474 -26.49 -21.54 8.00
N GLU A 475 -26.68 -21.88 6.72
CA GLU A 475 -25.72 -22.66 5.91
C GLU A 475 -24.90 -21.79 4.92
N ASP A 476 -25.50 -20.80 4.24
CA ASP A 476 -24.77 -19.92 3.30
C ASP A 476 -24.12 -18.74 4.04
N LEU A 477 -22.95 -19.01 4.63
CA LEU A 477 -22.09 -18.03 5.28
C LEU A 477 -20.97 -17.57 4.33
N HIS A 478 -20.84 -16.25 4.18
CA HIS A 478 -19.80 -15.60 3.37
C HIS A 478 -19.11 -14.51 4.17
N VAL A 479 -17.83 -14.70 4.50
CA VAL A 479 -17.01 -13.70 5.20
C VAL A 479 -16.24 -12.85 4.19
N ILE A 480 -16.26 -11.53 4.35
CA ILE A 480 -15.65 -10.53 3.48
C ILE A 480 -14.73 -9.68 4.36
N GLY A 481 -13.42 -9.83 4.22
CA GLY A 481 -12.44 -9.11 5.02
C GLY A 481 -11.65 -8.10 4.20
N PHE A 482 -11.56 -6.85 4.67
CA PHE A 482 -10.80 -5.78 4.03
C PHE A 482 -9.46 -5.53 4.72
N SER A 483 -8.39 -5.32 3.93
CA SER A 483 -7.07 -4.93 4.44
C SER A 483 -6.53 -5.94 5.46
N LEU A 484 -6.24 -5.51 6.70
CA LEU A 484 -5.84 -6.37 7.81
C LEU A 484 -6.97 -7.35 8.23
N GLY A 485 -8.24 -6.93 8.09
CA GLY A 485 -9.42 -7.76 8.29
C GLY A 485 -9.54 -8.93 7.31
N ALA A 486 -8.82 -8.90 6.17
CA ALA A 486 -8.76 -10.02 5.24
C ALA A 486 -8.06 -11.27 5.81
N HIS A 487 -7.29 -11.14 6.90
CA HIS A 487 -6.61 -12.27 7.56
C HIS A 487 -7.38 -12.84 8.76
N VAL A 488 -8.36 -12.12 9.31
CA VAL A 488 -9.28 -12.62 10.35
C VAL A 488 -9.93 -13.97 9.97
N PRO A 489 -10.40 -14.19 8.71
CA PRO A 489 -10.98 -15.47 8.29
C PRO A 489 -10.07 -16.69 8.42
N ALA A 490 -8.74 -16.53 8.34
CA ALA A 490 -7.80 -17.66 8.47
C ALA A 490 -7.78 -18.22 9.90
N PHE A 491 -7.66 -17.32 10.89
CA PHE A 491 -7.73 -17.70 12.31
C PHE A 491 -9.12 -18.21 12.70
N THR A 492 -10.18 -17.65 12.11
CA THR A 492 -11.54 -18.21 12.19
C THR A 492 -11.61 -19.63 11.62
N ALA A 493 -11.06 -19.89 10.44
CA ALA A 493 -11.07 -21.20 9.79
C ALA A 493 -10.26 -22.26 10.58
N ASN A 494 -9.11 -21.87 11.14
CA ASN A 494 -8.33 -22.71 12.05
C ASN A 494 -9.15 -23.10 13.30
N ARG A 495 -9.84 -22.12 13.92
CA ARG A 495 -10.62 -22.35 15.14
C ARG A 495 -11.92 -23.14 14.89
N LEU A 496 -12.47 -23.12 13.68
CA LEU A 496 -13.65 -23.88 13.27
C LEU A 496 -13.34 -25.31 12.77
N ALA A 497 -12.07 -25.68 12.58
CA ALA A 497 -11.68 -26.97 12.03
C ALA A 497 -12.30 -28.15 12.84
N PRO A 498 -12.87 -29.18 12.19
CA PRO A 498 -12.79 -29.51 10.75
C PRO A 498 -13.85 -28.84 9.85
N TYR A 499 -14.72 -27.98 10.36
CA TYR A 499 -15.67 -27.25 9.50
C TYR A 499 -14.92 -26.24 8.61
N LYS A 500 -15.44 -26.03 7.40
CA LYS A 500 -14.92 -25.04 6.43
C LYS A 500 -16.01 -24.04 6.09
N LEU A 501 -15.63 -22.77 5.99
CA LEU A 501 -16.52 -21.70 5.54
C LEU A 501 -16.97 -21.95 4.08
N PRO A 502 -18.23 -21.66 3.71
CA PRO A 502 -18.71 -21.78 2.33
C PRO A 502 -18.00 -20.81 1.37
N ARG A 503 -17.73 -19.57 1.80
CA ARG A 503 -16.93 -18.59 1.06
C ARG A 503 -16.19 -17.62 1.98
N VAL A 504 -14.96 -17.28 1.59
CA VAL A 504 -14.23 -16.10 2.07
C VAL A 504 -13.88 -15.21 0.88
N THR A 505 -14.00 -13.89 1.03
CA THR A 505 -13.44 -12.91 0.09
C THR A 505 -12.41 -12.02 0.78
N GLY A 506 -11.20 -11.94 0.22
CA GLY A 506 -10.14 -11.03 0.67
C GLY A 506 -10.09 -9.77 -0.19
N LEU A 507 -10.25 -8.60 0.42
CA LEU A 507 -10.23 -7.30 -0.27
C LEU A 507 -8.90 -6.59 0.07
N ASP A 508 -7.98 -6.62 -0.88
CA ASP A 508 -6.57 -6.20 -0.82
C ASP A 508 -5.84 -6.63 0.48
N PRO A 509 -5.62 -7.94 0.69
CA PRO A 509 -5.13 -8.47 1.97
C PRO A 509 -3.77 -7.90 2.37
N ALA A 510 -3.64 -7.47 3.62
CA ALA A 510 -2.47 -6.72 4.09
C ALA A 510 -1.13 -7.46 3.90
N MET A 511 -0.10 -6.74 3.43
CA MET A 511 1.25 -7.25 3.24
C MET A 511 2.15 -7.18 4.49
N PRO A 512 2.24 -6.04 5.22
CA PRO A 512 3.23 -5.91 6.28
C PRO A 512 2.97 -6.92 7.40
N LEU A 513 4.02 -7.64 7.79
CA LEU A 513 4.02 -8.77 8.74
C LEU A 513 3.34 -10.08 8.26
N PHE A 514 2.71 -10.15 7.07
CA PHE A 514 2.08 -11.38 6.55
C PHE A 514 2.82 -12.05 5.37
N VAL A 515 3.93 -11.49 4.89
CA VAL A 515 4.69 -12.05 3.75
C VAL A 515 5.31 -13.43 4.10
N THR A 516 5.91 -13.54 5.27
CA THR A 516 6.79 -14.67 5.65
C THR A 516 6.18 -15.65 6.67
N VAL A 517 4.93 -15.43 7.08
CA VAL A 517 4.22 -16.28 8.05
C VAL A 517 3.66 -17.55 7.40
N SER A 518 3.23 -18.53 8.20
CA SER A 518 2.74 -19.80 7.66
C SER A 518 1.38 -19.63 6.97
N LYS A 519 0.94 -20.64 6.19
CA LYS A 519 -0.40 -20.69 5.58
C LYS A 519 -1.53 -20.61 6.61
N HIS A 520 -1.28 -20.93 7.88
CA HIS A 520 -2.29 -20.85 8.95
C HIS A 520 -2.37 -19.45 9.58
N ASP A 521 -1.36 -18.59 9.37
CA ASP A 521 -1.25 -17.29 10.02
C ASP A 521 -1.61 -16.12 9.07
N LYS A 522 -2.14 -16.42 7.87
CA LYS A 522 -2.53 -15.46 6.82
C LYS A 522 -3.63 -16.07 5.97
N LEU A 523 -4.37 -15.23 5.23
CA LEU A 523 -5.36 -15.69 4.25
C LEU A 523 -4.73 -16.63 3.21
N ASP A 524 -5.36 -17.80 3.05
CA ASP A 524 -4.98 -18.84 2.10
C ASP A 524 -6.22 -19.53 1.49
N ALA A 525 -6.06 -20.17 0.33
CA ALA A 525 -7.11 -20.92 -0.35
C ALA A 525 -7.72 -22.03 0.53
N ASP A 526 -6.93 -22.63 1.41
CA ASP A 526 -7.34 -23.73 2.28
C ASP A 526 -8.36 -23.31 3.36
N ASP A 527 -8.57 -22.01 3.62
CA ASP A 527 -9.44 -21.50 4.70
C ASP A 527 -10.93 -21.82 4.51
N ALA A 528 -11.40 -21.89 3.25
CA ALA A 528 -12.80 -22.06 2.90
C ALA A 528 -13.01 -22.97 1.68
N LEU A 529 -14.23 -23.44 1.45
CA LEU A 529 -14.61 -24.21 0.25
C LEU A 529 -14.40 -23.40 -1.05
N PHE A 530 -14.47 -22.08 -0.94
CA PHE A 530 -14.06 -21.15 -1.98
C PHE A 530 -13.48 -19.87 -1.36
N VAL A 531 -12.35 -19.39 -1.91
CA VAL A 531 -11.68 -18.16 -1.49
C VAL A 531 -11.40 -17.31 -2.72
N ASP A 532 -11.96 -16.12 -2.80
CA ASP A 532 -11.66 -15.17 -3.89
C ASP A 532 -11.01 -13.89 -3.36
N VAL A 533 -10.10 -13.30 -4.13
CA VAL A 533 -9.27 -12.18 -3.68
C VAL A 533 -9.24 -11.07 -4.73
N LEU A 534 -9.43 -9.82 -4.30
CA LEU A 534 -9.24 -8.63 -5.13
C LEU A 534 -7.97 -7.91 -4.69
N HIS A 535 -6.93 -7.91 -5.54
CA HIS A 535 -5.70 -7.14 -5.33
C HIS A 535 -5.80 -5.79 -6.04
N THR A 536 -5.50 -4.70 -5.33
CA THR A 536 -5.59 -3.33 -5.82
C THR A 536 -4.40 -2.43 -5.47
N ASN A 537 -3.68 -2.67 -4.36
CA ASN A 537 -2.50 -1.91 -3.92
C ASN A 537 -1.32 -2.82 -3.52
N ALA A 538 -1.08 -3.85 -4.33
CA ALA A 538 0.00 -4.83 -4.16
C ALA A 538 1.38 -4.16 -4.10
N PHE A 539 2.29 -4.72 -3.29
CA PHE A 539 3.62 -4.21 -2.92
C PHE A 539 3.64 -3.01 -1.96
N VAL A 540 2.51 -2.37 -1.64
CA VAL A 540 2.49 -1.20 -0.75
C VAL A 540 1.69 -1.48 0.53
N GLN A 541 0.39 -1.74 0.41
CA GLN A 541 -0.46 -2.12 1.53
C GLN A 541 -1.02 -3.53 1.34
N GLY A 542 -1.48 -3.87 0.13
CA GLY A 542 -1.87 -5.23 -0.26
C GLY A 542 -0.66 -6.12 -0.57
N LYS A 543 -0.80 -7.44 -0.37
CA LYS A 543 0.22 -8.43 -0.76
C LYS A 543 0.09 -8.82 -2.24
N LEU A 544 1.21 -9.17 -2.87
CA LEU A 544 1.24 -9.67 -4.25
C LEU A 544 0.87 -11.17 -4.35
N GLU A 545 1.24 -11.94 -3.34
CA GLU A 545 1.10 -13.39 -3.29
C GLU A 545 -0.38 -13.81 -3.51
N PRO A 546 -0.67 -14.71 -4.47
CA PRO A 546 -2.00 -15.32 -4.59
C PRO A 546 -2.42 -15.93 -3.26
N SER A 547 -3.59 -15.57 -2.78
CA SER A 547 -4.14 -15.96 -1.47
C SER A 547 -5.40 -16.79 -1.61
N GLY A 548 -5.97 -16.86 -2.80
CA GLY A 548 -7.27 -17.47 -3.04
C GLY A 548 -7.22 -18.80 -3.77
N HIS A 549 -8.40 -19.38 -3.86
CA HIS A 549 -8.74 -20.26 -4.95
C HIS A 549 -8.74 -19.49 -6.29
N LEU A 550 -9.11 -18.20 -6.29
CA LEU A 550 -9.14 -17.32 -7.47
C LEU A 550 -8.70 -15.89 -7.08
N ASP A 551 -7.67 -15.37 -7.72
CA ASP A 551 -7.10 -14.04 -7.43
C ASP A 551 -7.26 -13.09 -8.63
N PHE A 552 -7.96 -11.96 -8.41
CA PHE A 552 -8.21 -10.90 -9.37
C PHE A 552 -7.27 -9.70 -9.14
N TYR A 553 -6.45 -9.37 -10.13
CA TYR A 553 -5.52 -8.24 -10.09
C TYR A 553 -6.10 -7.07 -10.88
N MET A 554 -6.78 -6.17 -10.17
CA MET A 554 -7.54 -5.06 -10.75
C MET A 554 -6.58 -4.03 -11.35
N ASN A 555 -6.66 -3.80 -12.66
CA ASN A 555 -5.72 -2.97 -13.43
C ASN A 555 -4.24 -3.41 -13.27
N GLY A 556 -4.02 -4.70 -13.02
CA GLY A 556 -2.69 -5.25 -12.70
C GLY A 556 -2.34 -5.20 -11.21
N GLY A 557 -3.26 -4.76 -10.35
CA GLY A 557 -3.23 -4.95 -8.89
C GLY A 557 -2.33 -4.03 -8.08
N VAL A 558 -1.63 -3.06 -8.69
CA VAL A 558 -0.67 -2.17 -7.98
C VAL A 558 -1.15 -0.72 -7.84
N ASN A 559 -1.69 -0.12 -8.91
CA ASN A 559 -2.13 1.27 -8.92
C ASN A 559 -3.51 1.35 -9.56
N GLN A 560 -4.45 2.07 -8.94
CA GLN A 560 -5.82 2.16 -9.45
C GLN A 560 -6.10 3.43 -10.25
N PRO A 561 -6.82 3.35 -11.39
CA PRO A 561 -7.22 4.52 -12.17
C PRO A 561 -7.95 5.57 -11.31
N GLY A 562 -7.55 6.83 -11.45
CA GLY A 562 -8.11 7.97 -10.70
C GLY A 562 -7.53 8.18 -9.29
N CYS A 563 -6.62 7.33 -8.81
CA CYS A 563 -5.97 7.52 -7.51
C CYS A 563 -4.70 8.39 -7.55
N TRP A 564 -4.02 8.49 -8.69
CA TRP A 564 -2.74 9.24 -8.79
C TRP A 564 -2.87 10.75 -8.51
N GLU A 565 -4.06 11.32 -8.70
CA GLU A 565 -4.37 12.74 -8.45
C GLU A 565 -4.78 13.02 -6.98
N LYS A 566 -4.74 12.02 -6.10
CA LYS A 566 -5.16 12.13 -4.69
C LYS A 566 -3.98 12.38 -3.76
N ARG A 567 -4.21 13.09 -2.65
CA ARG A 567 -3.23 13.35 -1.57
C ARG A 567 -2.57 12.05 -1.04
N ASN A 568 -3.33 10.95 -0.98
CA ASN A 568 -2.83 9.62 -0.64
C ASN A 568 -3.18 8.64 -1.78
N PRO A 569 -2.32 8.46 -2.80
CA PRO A 569 -2.61 7.62 -3.96
C PRO A 569 -2.59 6.12 -3.61
N PHE A 570 -1.80 5.73 -2.61
CA PHE A 570 -1.70 4.35 -2.13
C PHE A 570 -2.93 3.96 -1.32
N GLY A 571 -3.35 4.78 -0.35
CA GLY A 571 -4.59 4.58 0.40
C GLY A 571 -5.81 4.52 -0.53
N CYS A 572 -5.91 5.43 -1.49
CA CYS A 572 -6.94 5.36 -2.53
C CYS A 572 -6.90 4.03 -3.29
N SER A 573 -5.72 3.57 -3.72
CA SER A 573 -5.57 2.29 -4.42
C SER A 573 -5.92 1.07 -3.53
N HIS A 574 -5.82 1.20 -2.21
CA HIS A 574 -6.18 0.16 -1.23
C HIS A 574 -7.71 0.09 -1.05
N HIS A 575 -8.36 1.20 -0.70
CA HIS A 575 -9.83 1.26 -0.51
C HIS A 575 -10.63 0.85 -1.75
N ARG A 576 -10.07 1.04 -2.95
CA ARG A 576 -10.64 0.57 -4.22
C ARG A 576 -11.05 -0.91 -4.25
N ALA A 577 -10.43 -1.81 -3.47
CA ALA A 577 -10.90 -3.20 -3.42
C ALA A 577 -12.31 -3.33 -2.84
N ALA A 578 -12.61 -2.56 -1.79
CA ALA A 578 -13.95 -2.50 -1.20
C ALA A 578 -14.93 -1.73 -2.10
N GLU A 579 -14.52 -0.61 -2.71
CA GLU A 579 -15.35 0.12 -3.68
C GLU A 579 -15.76 -0.75 -4.89
N TYR A 580 -14.81 -1.48 -5.49
CA TYR A 580 -15.11 -2.38 -6.61
C TYR A 580 -16.00 -3.56 -6.17
N PHE A 581 -15.79 -4.10 -4.97
CA PHE A 581 -16.63 -5.19 -4.48
C PHE A 581 -18.05 -4.70 -4.17
N ALA A 582 -18.23 -3.52 -3.57
CA ALA A 582 -19.53 -2.89 -3.36
C ALA A 582 -20.31 -2.77 -4.68
N GLU A 583 -19.70 -2.13 -5.70
CA GLU A 583 -20.33 -1.99 -7.02
C GLU A 583 -20.65 -3.36 -7.65
N SER A 584 -19.82 -4.39 -7.41
CA SER A 584 -20.02 -5.73 -7.99
C SER A 584 -21.31 -6.44 -7.54
N ILE A 585 -21.89 -6.06 -6.41
CA ILE A 585 -23.07 -6.73 -5.83
C ILE A 585 -24.30 -6.55 -6.72
N ASN A 586 -24.47 -5.37 -7.34
CA ASN A 586 -25.62 -5.04 -8.20
C ASN A 586 -25.22 -4.46 -9.58
N SER A 587 -23.94 -4.46 -9.96
CA SER A 587 -23.49 -3.90 -11.25
C SER A 587 -24.19 -4.60 -12.44
N PRO A 588 -24.91 -3.85 -13.31
CA PRO A 588 -25.62 -4.42 -14.46
C PRO A 588 -24.69 -4.83 -15.61
N VAL A 589 -23.43 -4.38 -15.59
CA VAL A 589 -22.40 -4.73 -16.58
C VAL A 589 -21.30 -5.61 -15.99
N GLY A 590 -20.96 -5.40 -14.72
CA GLY A 590 -20.01 -6.20 -13.95
C GLY A 590 -18.54 -6.10 -14.37
N PHE A 591 -17.69 -6.68 -13.53
CA PHE A 591 -16.22 -6.62 -13.64
C PHE A 591 -15.68 -7.88 -14.33
N TRP A 592 -15.37 -7.82 -15.62
CA TRP A 592 -14.95 -8.99 -16.40
C TRP A 592 -13.44 -9.14 -16.45
N GLY A 593 -12.93 -10.20 -15.82
CA GLY A 593 -11.53 -10.60 -15.84
C GLY A 593 -11.21 -11.66 -16.89
N TRP A 594 -9.96 -11.70 -17.34
CA TRP A 594 -9.41 -12.74 -18.22
C TRP A 594 -8.24 -13.50 -17.57
N PRO A 595 -8.05 -14.79 -17.88
CA PRO A 595 -6.98 -15.59 -17.28
C PRO A 595 -5.60 -15.14 -17.77
N CYS A 596 -4.63 -15.15 -16.86
CA CYS A 596 -3.23 -14.87 -17.15
C CYS A 596 -2.34 -15.88 -16.39
N PRO A 597 -1.24 -16.42 -16.95
CA PRO A 597 -0.43 -17.45 -16.28
C PRO A 597 0.28 -17.03 -14.98
N GLY A 598 0.10 -15.80 -14.51
CA GLY A 598 0.69 -15.25 -13.29
C GLY A 598 1.36 -13.90 -13.52
N PHE A 599 1.75 -13.24 -12.42
CA PHE A 599 2.22 -11.86 -12.43
C PHE A 599 3.44 -11.60 -13.34
N LEU A 600 4.36 -12.56 -13.46
CA LEU A 600 5.50 -12.43 -14.37
C LEU A 600 5.08 -12.38 -15.85
N ALA A 601 4.04 -13.12 -16.25
CA ALA A 601 3.51 -13.07 -17.61
C ALA A 601 2.77 -11.75 -17.89
N TYR A 602 2.13 -11.17 -16.86
CA TYR A 602 1.57 -9.82 -16.92
C TYR A 602 2.65 -8.75 -17.12
N LEU A 603 3.71 -8.75 -16.29
CA LEU A 603 4.83 -7.79 -16.39
C LEU A 603 5.54 -7.84 -17.75
N LEU A 604 5.62 -9.02 -18.38
CA LEU A 604 6.20 -9.21 -19.71
C LEU A 604 5.24 -8.87 -20.86
N GLY A 605 4.00 -8.42 -20.57
CA GLY A 605 3.00 -8.05 -21.56
C GLY A 605 2.31 -9.22 -22.27
N PHE A 606 2.49 -10.46 -21.79
CA PHE A 606 2.01 -11.68 -22.46
C PHE A 606 0.57 -12.09 -22.10
N CYS A 607 -0.19 -11.23 -21.41
CA CYS A 607 -1.57 -11.48 -20.99
C CYS A 607 -2.60 -10.53 -21.63
N PRO A 608 -2.81 -10.58 -22.96
CA PRO A 608 -3.90 -9.85 -23.62
C PRO A 608 -5.28 -10.41 -23.23
N PRO A 609 -6.37 -9.61 -23.33
CA PRO A 609 -7.73 -10.06 -23.01
C PRO A 609 -8.15 -11.27 -23.85
N ARG A 610 -8.68 -12.30 -23.18
CA ARG A 610 -9.04 -13.61 -23.77
C ARG A 610 -10.22 -14.25 -23.02
N TYR A 611 -11.01 -15.04 -23.75
CA TYR A 611 -12.03 -15.92 -23.16
C TYR A 611 -11.42 -17.27 -22.70
N PRO A 612 -12.04 -17.99 -21.75
CA PRO A 612 -13.26 -17.62 -21.01
C PRO A 612 -13.00 -16.45 -20.04
N ALA A 613 -13.92 -15.50 -20.04
CA ALA A 613 -13.92 -14.38 -19.10
C ALA A 613 -14.73 -14.77 -17.85
N ILE A 614 -14.39 -14.20 -16.69
CA ILE A 614 -15.03 -14.50 -15.41
C ILE A 614 -15.39 -13.17 -14.73
N LEU A 615 -16.53 -13.13 -14.04
CA LEU A 615 -16.92 -11.98 -13.24
C LEU A 615 -16.15 -11.94 -11.90
N ALA A 616 -15.61 -10.78 -11.55
CA ALA A 616 -15.05 -10.49 -10.23
C ALA A 616 -16.11 -9.93 -9.28
N GLY A 617 -16.00 -10.23 -7.98
CA GLY A 617 -16.89 -9.74 -6.94
C GLY A 617 -17.94 -10.75 -6.47
N ASP A 618 -19.08 -10.30 -5.95
CA ASP A 618 -20.07 -11.20 -5.32
C ASP A 618 -20.58 -12.30 -6.27
N LEU A 619 -20.82 -11.97 -7.54
CA LEU A 619 -21.39 -12.88 -8.55
C LEU A 619 -20.34 -13.75 -9.30
N VAL A 620 -19.19 -14.02 -8.67
CA VAL A 620 -18.11 -14.88 -9.22
C VAL A 620 -18.52 -16.36 -9.35
N ASP A 621 -18.02 -17.01 -10.40
CA ASP A 621 -18.12 -18.46 -10.61
C ASP A 621 -17.23 -19.23 -9.60
N LYS A 622 -17.86 -19.71 -8.51
CA LYS A 622 -17.21 -20.43 -7.39
C LYS A 622 -16.47 -21.71 -7.83
N THR A 623 -16.65 -22.23 -9.04
CA THR A 623 -15.91 -23.43 -9.52
C THR A 623 -14.54 -23.09 -10.09
N ARG A 624 -14.25 -21.81 -10.34
CA ARG A 624 -13.07 -21.37 -11.11
C ARG A 624 -11.86 -21.16 -10.21
N ARG A 625 -10.67 -21.26 -10.81
CA ARG A 625 -9.39 -21.22 -10.09
C ARG A 625 -8.32 -20.46 -10.87
N GLY A 626 -7.39 -19.82 -10.16
CA GLY A 626 -6.18 -19.20 -10.72
C GLY A 626 -6.17 -17.67 -10.79
N PHE A 627 -5.22 -17.13 -11.56
CA PHE A 627 -4.88 -15.71 -11.63
C PHE A 627 -5.59 -15.00 -12.80
N PHE A 628 -6.30 -13.91 -12.51
CA PHE A 628 -7.10 -13.14 -13.47
C PHE A 628 -6.76 -11.65 -13.45
N LEU A 629 -6.75 -11.03 -14.64
CA LEU A 629 -6.59 -9.59 -14.81
C LEU A 629 -7.95 -8.96 -15.12
N VAL A 630 -8.26 -7.83 -14.48
CA VAL A 630 -9.52 -7.07 -14.66
C VAL A 630 -9.16 -5.64 -15.04
N LYS A 631 -10.04 -4.93 -15.76
CA LYS A 631 -9.95 -3.48 -16.00
C LYS A 631 -11.14 -2.73 -15.42
N THR A 632 -10.90 -1.49 -15.00
CA THR A 632 -11.93 -0.58 -14.47
C THR A 632 -11.70 0.85 -14.93
N LYS A 633 -12.75 1.66 -14.88
CA LYS A 633 -12.68 3.11 -15.10
C LYS A 633 -12.04 3.83 -13.90
N SER A 634 -11.67 5.10 -14.09
CA SER A 634 -11.12 5.96 -13.04
C SER A 634 -12.15 6.60 -12.09
N LYS A 635 -13.44 6.48 -12.41
CA LYS A 635 -14.57 7.06 -11.66
C LYS A 635 -15.75 6.08 -11.68
N SER A 636 -16.56 6.09 -10.63
CA SER A 636 -17.76 5.26 -10.53
C SER A 636 -18.82 5.68 -11.57
N PRO A 637 -19.59 4.76 -12.18
CA PRO A 637 -19.46 3.31 -12.07
C PRO A 637 -18.19 2.79 -12.75
N PHE A 638 -17.37 2.07 -11.99
CA PHE A 638 -16.03 1.59 -12.34
C PHE A 638 -16.07 0.41 -13.32
N ALA A 639 -17.12 -0.41 -13.31
CA ALA A 639 -17.25 -1.59 -14.14
C ALA A 639 -17.32 -1.24 -15.64
N GLU A 640 -16.48 -1.85 -16.48
CA GLU A 640 -16.48 -1.62 -17.93
C GLU A 640 -17.41 -2.57 -18.70
N GLY A 641 -17.86 -3.66 -18.07
CA GLY A 641 -18.55 -4.75 -18.76
C GLY A 641 -17.60 -5.67 -19.54
N PRO A 642 -18.13 -6.51 -20.45
CA PRO A 642 -17.31 -7.44 -21.23
C PRO A 642 -16.34 -6.72 -22.17
N PHE A 643 -15.04 -7.05 -22.07
CA PHE A 643 -14.02 -6.52 -22.99
C PHE A 643 -14.24 -7.04 -24.42
N GLN A 644 -14.01 -6.18 -25.41
CA GLN A 644 -14.06 -6.57 -26.83
C GLN A 644 -12.68 -7.05 -27.30
N ILE A 645 -12.64 -8.19 -28.00
CA ILE A 645 -11.44 -8.67 -28.69
C ILE A 645 -11.54 -8.24 -30.16
N ASN A 646 -10.77 -7.23 -30.56
CA ASN A 646 -10.65 -6.84 -31.96
C ASN A 646 -9.90 -7.92 -32.75
N VAL A 647 -10.65 -8.85 -33.36
CA VAL A 647 -10.12 -9.84 -34.31
C VAL A 647 -9.80 -9.13 -35.63
N SER A 648 -8.67 -8.43 -35.68
CA SER A 648 -8.09 -8.00 -36.95
C SER A 648 -7.72 -9.22 -37.78
N SER A 649 -8.09 -9.18 -39.06
CA SER A 649 -8.20 -10.37 -39.91
C SER A 649 -6.88 -11.16 -40.07
N SER A 650 -6.84 -12.36 -39.49
CA SER A 650 -6.03 -13.46 -40.01
C SER A 650 -6.89 -14.31 -40.96
N THR A 651 -6.26 -14.76 -42.05
CA THR A 651 -6.87 -15.44 -43.20
C THR A 651 -7.92 -16.51 -42.87
N THR A 652 -9.08 -16.41 -43.51
CA THR A 652 -10.07 -17.49 -43.58
C THR A 652 -9.45 -18.74 -44.22
N VAL A 653 -9.18 -19.75 -43.41
CA VAL A 653 -8.99 -21.13 -43.87
C VAL A 653 -10.34 -21.83 -43.76
N PRO A 654 -10.99 -22.25 -44.86
CA PRO A 654 -12.26 -22.96 -44.79
C PRO A 654 -12.05 -24.33 -44.14
N VAL A 655 -12.74 -24.57 -43.01
CA VAL A 655 -12.87 -25.93 -42.47
C VAL A 655 -13.88 -26.68 -43.35
N PRO A 656 -13.56 -27.86 -43.91
CA PRO A 656 -14.52 -28.63 -44.71
C PRO A 656 -15.74 -29.03 -43.88
N VAL A 657 -16.94 -28.70 -44.36
CA VAL A 657 -18.19 -29.18 -43.76
C VAL A 657 -18.38 -30.65 -44.15
N LEU A 658 -18.23 -31.54 -43.16
CA LEU A 658 -18.68 -32.93 -43.30
C LEU A 658 -20.21 -32.96 -43.24
N VAL A 659 -20.83 -33.16 -44.41
CA VAL A 659 -22.27 -33.45 -44.52
C VAL A 659 -22.48 -34.92 -44.13
N PRO A 660 -23.43 -35.24 -43.23
CA PRO A 660 -23.76 -36.61 -42.91
C PRO A 660 -24.55 -37.28 -44.05
N SER A 661 -24.27 -38.56 -44.30
CA SER A 661 -24.97 -39.46 -45.21
C SER A 661 -25.21 -40.80 -44.53
#